data_AF-A0A821ZQG9-F1
#
_entry.id   AF-A0A821ZQG9-F1
#
_cell.length_a   1.000
_cell.length_b   1.000
_cell.length_c   1.000
_cell.angle_alpha   90.00
_cell.angle_beta   90.00
_cell.angle_gamma   90.00
#
_symmetry.space_group_name_H-M   'P 1'
#
loop_
_entity.id
_entity.type
_entity.pdbx_description
1 polymer ?
#
loop_
_entity_poly.entity_id
_entity_poly.type
_entity_poly.pdbx_seq_one_letter_code
_entity_poly.pdbx_strand_id
1 'polypeptide(L)'
;MFSSFVLPLSSLLILLLIYQTNATNITFVPQSIYITVNDLPSPYATTSASKSPRVIPVPEDPLLYIPNGFTIKLYMTGFTSPRYLIYTPTGDILVSEPAANRISCLVDNNNDGYPDERLTFADSSNGLNFPYGMAFVNGYFYIGNKDTTRRYLWTNGSRQITGVGEIVMSYAQNGHSTRTVMISPDGNQLFVSIGSASNVNADPLPRASVQIANLDGSNQTTFAYGLRNAVGLDFHPITNDLYTACQERDGLGDDLVPDYFTRMQQNDFYGWPYAYMSSNLTDPRRVLSNGTSERSDLVSITKTPDVLFQAHSAVLDMKFYTGNQFPSRYKNGAFAAFHGSWNRNTGTGYKIIFIPFDSNTNRPMGTYEDFVYGFLTNPSGPDTFGRPVGLLIMKDARTCGNFLHKDDWDIPGNDMLPSPVQLSDYASCCIRCQTTLGCKAFAYSPSTKQCWPKTSTGDGGKPEGDRISGYSRNVCAGFIRKDDWDIPGNDLLSSSVQVSDYASCCVKCQTTSGCNAFVYSPSTNECWPKTSIGDGGFSRSDRISGFDGGIVGATWKEHWFEHNQLLTRVYYGSDLALYDAWRSVKRNYGSFGPDERLYAIFHTGKYGGGHPSYYHSASHGFKNVIDQGAGPWFEDLGSMDIPTHEIFHIVEMASFNTQESPGFGNPPNGIWGDSKMAEIFGYDLYKGL
;
A
#
# COMPACT_ATOMS: atom_id res chain seq x y z
N MET A 1 49.52 -3.87 21.34
CA MET A 1 50.68 -3.77 20.43
C MET A 1 50.56 -4.89 19.41
N PHE A 2 50.99 -4.64 18.16
CA PHE A 2 50.58 -5.23 16.87
C PHE A 2 49.18 -4.72 16.44
N SER A 3 48.97 -3.71 15.56
CA SER A 3 49.65 -3.25 14.33
C SER A 3 49.86 -4.41 13.34
N SER A 4 49.40 -4.42 12.09
CA SER A 4 48.95 -3.38 11.17
C SER A 4 48.43 -4.05 9.87
N PHE A 5 47.56 -3.35 9.12
CA PHE A 5 47.27 -3.46 7.68
C PHE A 5 46.80 -4.80 7.06
N VAL A 6 45.51 -4.89 6.73
CA VAL A 6 45.02 -5.25 5.38
C VAL A 6 43.76 -4.40 5.10
N LEU A 7 43.78 -3.61 4.03
CA LEU A 7 42.64 -2.84 3.48
C LEU A 7 41.55 -3.79 2.95
N PRO A 8 40.28 -3.34 2.84
CA PRO A 8 39.12 -4.21 2.94
C PRO A 8 38.93 -5.06 1.68
N LEU A 9 38.70 -6.37 1.88
CA LEU A 9 38.06 -7.21 0.87
C LEU A 9 36.68 -6.60 0.60
N SER A 10 36.54 -6.08 -0.61
CA SER A 10 35.33 -5.50 -1.17
C SER A 10 34.15 -6.46 -1.03
N SER A 11 33.20 -6.10 -0.17
CA SER A 11 31.87 -6.71 -0.10
C SER A 11 31.11 -6.35 -1.38
N LEU A 12 31.33 -7.10 -2.46
CA LEU A 12 30.54 -6.97 -3.68
C LEU A 12 29.15 -7.57 -3.40
N LEU A 13 28.15 -6.71 -3.15
CA LEU A 13 26.76 -7.11 -3.14
C LEU A 13 26.17 -6.89 -4.54
N ILE A 14 25.51 -7.94 -5.03
CA ILE A 14 24.74 -7.94 -6.27
C ILE A 14 23.29 -7.66 -5.89
N LEU A 15 22.77 -6.46 -6.19
CA LEU A 15 21.33 -6.30 -6.26
C LEU A 15 20.87 -6.99 -7.55
N LEU A 16 19.93 -7.92 -7.48
CA LEU A 16 19.53 -8.74 -8.62
C LEU A 16 18.14 -8.36 -9.10
N LEU A 17 18.06 -7.96 -10.36
CA LEU A 17 16.79 -7.86 -11.06
C LEU A 17 16.43 -9.23 -11.64
N ILE A 18 15.20 -9.68 -11.40
CA ILE A 18 14.69 -10.93 -11.93
C ILE A 18 13.53 -10.61 -12.88
N TYR A 19 13.68 -10.92 -14.16
CA TYR A 19 12.67 -10.65 -15.20
C TYR A 19 12.47 -11.82 -16.15
N GLN A 20 11.30 -11.91 -16.78
CA GLN A 20 11.00 -12.99 -17.71
C GLN A 20 11.63 -12.75 -19.10
N THR A 21 12.60 -13.56 -19.56
CA THR A 21 13.13 -13.51 -20.95
C THR A 21 13.75 -14.85 -21.41
N ASN A 22 13.98 -15.00 -22.73
CA ASN A 22 14.62 -16.15 -23.37
C ASN A 22 16.17 -16.02 -23.40
N ALA A 23 16.85 -16.11 -22.25
CA ALA A 23 18.33 -16.11 -22.20
C ALA A 23 18.90 -17.24 -21.32
N THR A 24 20.15 -17.60 -21.59
CA THR A 24 20.90 -18.78 -21.09
C THR A 24 21.30 -18.68 -19.61
N ASN A 25 20.38 -19.04 -18.72
CA ASN A 25 20.70 -19.51 -17.38
C ASN A 25 20.38 -21.01 -17.28
N ILE A 26 20.95 -21.74 -16.32
CA ILE A 26 20.49 -23.11 -16.06
C ILE A 26 19.14 -23.03 -15.37
N THR A 27 18.10 -23.42 -16.07
CA THR A 27 16.74 -23.37 -15.57
C THR A 27 16.32 -24.68 -14.91
N PHE A 28 15.41 -24.61 -13.94
CA PHE A 28 14.85 -25.78 -13.27
C PHE A 28 13.34 -25.64 -13.04
N VAL A 29 12.70 -26.76 -12.68
CA VAL A 29 11.32 -26.80 -12.20
C VAL A 29 11.34 -26.80 -10.67
N PRO A 30 10.81 -25.75 -10.01
CA PRO A 30 10.79 -25.68 -8.55
C PRO A 30 10.11 -26.89 -7.91
N GLN A 31 10.69 -27.37 -6.81
CA GLN A 31 10.16 -28.48 -6.01
C GLN A 31 9.66 -27.94 -4.68
N SER A 32 8.48 -28.39 -4.26
CA SER A 32 7.92 -28.04 -2.96
C SER A 32 8.65 -28.78 -1.85
N ILE A 33 9.13 -28.02 -0.87
CA ILE A 33 9.77 -28.50 0.35
C ILE A 33 8.74 -28.36 1.47
N TYR A 34 8.47 -29.47 2.15
CA TYR A 34 7.53 -29.54 3.27
C TYR A 34 8.28 -30.05 4.50
N ILE A 35 8.28 -29.23 5.57
CA ILE A 35 8.90 -29.57 6.85
C ILE A 35 7.85 -29.37 7.93
N THR A 36 7.63 -30.39 8.74
CA THR A 36 6.69 -30.38 9.85
C THR A 36 7.41 -30.60 11.17
N VAL A 37 6.71 -30.35 12.27
CA VAL A 37 7.22 -30.62 13.62
C VAL A 37 7.60 -32.09 13.84
N ASN A 38 7.00 -33.03 13.09
CA ASN A 38 7.31 -34.46 13.19
C ASN A 38 8.61 -34.84 12.49
N ASP A 39 9.10 -33.99 11.58
CA ASP A 39 10.35 -34.21 10.85
C ASP A 39 11.57 -33.74 11.64
N LEU A 40 11.35 -33.04 12.76
CA LEU A 40 12.43 -32.43 13.52
C LEU A 40 13.19 -33.48 14.35
N PRO A 41 14.54 -33.48 14.29
CA PRO A 41 15.33 -34.38 15.10
C PRO A 41 15.24 -33.97 16.58
N SER A 42 15.54 -34.92 17.47
CA SER A 42 15.71 -34.60 18.89
C SER A 42 16.86 -33.60 19.09
N PRO A 43 16.79 -32.73 20.12
CA PRO A 43 17.90 -31.86 20.47
C PRO A 43 19.22 -32.61 20.60
N TYR A 44 20.28 -32.05 20.01
CA TYR A 44 21.63 -32.62 20.00
C TYR A 44 21.78 -33.95 19.26
N ALA A 45 20.86 -34.29 18.35
CA ALA A 45 21.04 -35.41 17.42
C ALA A 45 22.36 -35.32 16.63
N THR A 46 22.84 -34.10 16.41
CA THR A 46 24.22 -33.80 15.99
C THR A 46 24.83 -32.74 16.90
N THR A 47 26.16 -32.69 16.96
CA THR A 47 26.87 -31.61 17.66
C THR A 47 26.69 -30.29 16.89
N SER A 48 26.40 -29.20 17.61
CA SER A 48 26.41 -27.87 17.00
C SER A 48 27.79 -27.54 16.43
N ALA A 49 27.82 -26.85 15.30
CA ALA A 49 29.05 -26.44 14.64
C ALA A 49 29.06 -24.94 14.35
N SER A 50 30.23 -24.31 14.29
CA SER A 50 30.37 -22.91 13.92
C SER A 50 31.30 -22.79 12.70
N LYS A 51 30.70 -22.55 11.54
CA LYS A 51 31.36 -22.36 10.26
C LYS A 51 30.84 -21.11 9.58
N SER A 52 31.44 -19.97 9.93
CA SER A 52 31.13 -18.69 9.29
C SER A 52 31.41 -18.75 7.77
N PRO A 53 30.52 -18.20 6.93
CA PRO A 53 30.78 -18.15 5.51
C PRO A 53 31.96 -17.26 5.16
N ARG A 54 32.76 -17.70 4.19
CA ARG A 54 33.74 -16.87 3.51
C ARG A 54 33.08 -16.29 2.26
N VAL A 55 32.95 -14.97 2.21
CA VAL A 55 32.49 -14.28 1.01
C VAL A 55 33.64 -14.18 0.03
N ILE A 56 33.52 -14.86 -1.11
CA ILE A 56 34.50 -14.86 -2.20
C ILE A 56 34.09 -13.85 -3.28
N PRO A 57 35.03 -13.39 -4.14
CA PRO A 57 34.67 -12.61 -5.33
C PRO A 57 33.67 -13.35 -6.20
N VAL A 58 32.84 -12.59 -6.90
CA VAL A 58 31.91 -13.14 -7.90
C VAL A 58 32.74 -13.82 -9.00
N PRO A 59 32.49 -15.11 -9.28
CA PRO A 59 33.16 -15.82 -10.37
C PRO A 59 32.91 -15.14 -11.71
N GLU A 60 33.80 -15.34 -12.69
CA GLU A 60 33.64 -14.82 -14.05
C GLU A 60 32.34 -15.33 -14.70
N ASP A 61 32.02 -16.62 -14.49
CA ASP A 61 30.77 -17.26 -14.89
C ASP A 61 29.99 -17.74 -13.64
N PRO A 62 29.27 -16.84 -12.94
CA PRO A 62 28.55 -17.22 -11.74
C PRO A 62 27.38 -18.14 -12.09
N LEU A 63 27.41 -19.36 -11.59
CA LEU A 63 26.36 -20.34 -11.83
C LEU A 63 25.18 -20.12 -10.88
N LEU A 64 24.15 -19.41 -11.35
CA LEU A 64 22.88 -19.25 -10.64
C LEU A 64 21.79 -20.07 -11.31
N TYR A 65 21.00 -20.75 -10.48
CA TYR A 65 19.84 -21.53 -10.89
C TYR A 65 18.57 -20.72 -10.61
N ILE A 66 17.73 -20.60 -11.63
CA ILE A 66 16.46 -19.85 -11.58
C ILE A 66 15.36 -20.63 -12.30
N PRO A 67 14.06 -20.38 -12.04
CA PRO A 67 13.02 -21.17 -12.67
C PRO A 67 12.91 -20.85 -14.16
N ASN A 68 12.33 -21.79 -14.93
CA ASN A 68 12.05 -21.59 -16.35
C ASN A 68 11.32 -20.26 -16.61
N GLY A 69 11.79 -19.54 -17.62
CA GLY A 69 11.22 -18.27 -18.05
C GLY A 69 11.81 -17.05 -17.34
N PHE A 70 12.55 -17.20 -16.24
CA PHE A 70 13.19 -16.09 -15.55
C PHE A 70 14.61 -15.84 -16.04
N THR A 71 15.09 -14.62 -15.83
CA THR A 71 16.47 -14.20 -15.98
C THR A 71 16.86 -13.36 -14.80
N ILE A 72 18.15 -13.39 -14.46
CA ILE A 72 18.71 -12.67 -13.33
C ILE A 72 19.84 -11.77 -13.83
N LYS A 73 19.85 -10.51 -13.40
CA LYS A 73 20.87 -9.53 -13.79
C LYS A 73 21.36 -8.74 -12.60
N LEU A 74 22.65 -8.45 -12.58
CA LEU A 74 23.22 -7.47 -11.68
C LEU A 74 22.61 -6.09 -11.98
N TYR A 75 22.06 -5.47 -10.95
CA TYR A 75 21.44 -4.15 -11.00
C TYR A 75 22.43 -3.05 -10.65
N MET A 76 23.12 -3.18 -9.51
CA MET A 76 24.10 -2.21 -9.03
C MET A 76 25.04 -2.82 -7.99
N THR A 77 26.27 -2.30 -7.91
CA THR A 77 27.32 -2.71 -6.97
C THR A 77 27.89 -1.51 -6.20
N GLY A 78 28.88 -1.75 -5.34
CA GLY A 78 29.68 -0.69 -4.72
C GLY A 78 29.06 -0.09 -3.46
N PHE A 79 28.23 -0.87 -2.76
CA PHE A 79 27.64 -0.50 -1.48
C PHE A 79 28.40 -1.13 -0.30
N THR A 80 28.21 -0.59 0.89
CA THR A 80 28.78 -1.08 2.14
C THR A 80 27.73 -1.84 2.95
N SER A 81 27.72 -3.18 2.82
CA SER A 81 26.77 -4.07 3.53
C SER A 81 25.29 -3.66 3.40
N PRO A 82 24.71 -3.62 2.18
CA PRO A 82 23.29 -3.32 2.01
C PRO A 82 22.41 -4.33 2.71
N ARG A 83 21.27 -3.87 3.22
CA ARG A 83 20.34 -4.74 3.94
C ARG A 83 18.90 -4.60 3.47
N TYR A 84 18.33 -3.41 3.53
CA TYR A 84 16.89 -3.20 3.33
C TYR A 84 16.64 -2.25 2.17
N LEU A 85 15.53 -2.45 1.46
CA LEU A 85 15.18 -1.74 0.24
C LEU A 85 13.72 -1.32 0.29
N ILE A 86 13.42 -0.06 -0.06
CA ILE A 86 12.04 0.39 -0.28
C ILE A 86 11.99 1.39 -1.44
N TYR A 87 10.82 1.56 -2.02
CA TYR A 87 10.54 2.73 -2.84
C TYR A 87 10.25 3.96 -1.96
N THR A 88 10.71 5.12 -2.40
CA THR A 88 10.11 6.39 -1.99
C THR A 88 8.71 6.51 -2.61
N PRO A 89 7.83 7.36 -2.07
CA PRO A 89 6.53 7.64 -2.69
C PRO A 89 6.65 8.14 -4.15
N THR A 90 7.77 8.78 -4.53
CA THR A 90 8.04 9.22 -5.91
C THR A 90 8.64 8.16 -6.82
N GLY A 91 9.10 7.02 -6.30
CA GLY A 91 9.62 5.92 -7.11
C GLY A 91 11.14 5.75 -7.15
N ASP A 92 11.90 6.60 -6.46
CA ASP A 92 13.33 6.33 -6.21
C ASP A 92 13.46 5.13 -5.25
N ILE A 93 14.59 4.41 -5.28
CA ILE A 93 14.83 3.26 -4.39
C ILE A 93 15.78 3.66 -3.28
N LEU A 94 15.38 3.48 -2.03
CA LEU A 94 16.27 3.63 -0.88
C LEU A 94 16.91 2.30 -0.51
N VAL A 95 18.21 2.34 -0.21
CA VAL A 95 19.02 1.20 0.20
C VAL A 95 19.65 1.50 1.56
N SER A 96 19.34 0.71 2.57
CA SER A 96 19.99 0.83 3.87
C SER A 96 21.34 0.14 3.90
N GLU A 97 22.37 0.84 4.38
CA GLU A 97 23.76 0.39 4.55
C GLU A 97 24.19 0.53 6.03
N PRO A 98 23.71 -0.35 6.93
CA PRO A 98 23.88 -0.18 8.38
C PRO A 98 25.32 -0.06 8.85
N ALA A 99 26.25 -0.83 8.26
CA ALA A 99 27.67 -0.77 8.64
C ALA A 99 28.32 0.58 8.29
N ALA A 100 27.74 1.33 7.35
CA ALA A 100 28.18 2.68 7.00
C ALA A 100 27.34 3.78 7.68
N ASN A 101 26.33 3.43 8.48
CA ASN A 101 25.32 4.37 9.00
C ASN A 101 24.74 5.27 7.90
N ARG A 102 24.42 4.68 6.74
CA ARG A 102 23.98 5.41 5.56
C ARG A 102 22.73 4.80 4.96
N ILE A 103 21.91 5.65 4.36
CA ILE A 103 20.87 5.26 3.40
C ILE A 103 21.24 5.88 2.06
N SER A 104 21.39 5.03 1.04
CA SER A 104 21.60 5.46 -0.35
C SER A 104 20.25 5.63 -1.05
N CYS A 105 20.13 6.63 -1.92
CA CYS A 105 19.00 6.82 -2.84
C CYS A 105 19.46 6.47 -4.26
N LEU A 106 18.82 5.50 -4.89
CA LEU A 106 19.02 5.13 -6.28
C LEU A 106 17.93 5.79 -7.10
N VAL A 107 18.36 6.58 -8.06
CA VAL A 107 17.47 7.41 -8.85
C VAL A 107 17.49 6.92 -10.28
N ASP A 108 16.30 6.75 -10.83
CA ASP A 108 16.07 6.48 -12.24
C ASP A 108 15.39 7.72 -12.85
N ASN A 109 16.19 8.60 -13.47
CA ASN A 109 15.69 9.84 -14.06
C ASN A 109 15.01 9.60 -15.42
N ASN A 110 15.31 8.48 -16.08
CA ASN A 110 14.82 8.15 -17.40
C ASN A 110 13.64 7.15 -17.39
N ASN A 111 13.33 6.57 -16.22
CA ASN A 111 12.31 5.55 -15.94
C ASN A 111 12.47 4.27 -16.78
N ASP A 112 13.70 3.86 -17.11
CA ASP A 112 13.99 2.62 -17.82
C ASP A 112 14.05 1.39 -16.90
N GLY A 113 13.88 1.61 -15.59
CA GLY A 113 13.92 0.62 -14.54
C GLY A 113 15.32 0.37 -13.99
N TYR A 114 16.34 1.13 -14.40
CA TYR A 114 17.71 1.11 -13.90
C TYR A 114 18.12 2.48 -13.35
N PRO A 115 18.93 2.54 -12.30
CA PRO A 115 19.28 3.80 -11.67
C PRO A 115 20.43 4.49 -12.44
N ASP A 116 20.21 5.74 -12.82
CA ASP A 116 21.21 6.61 -13.45
C ASP A 116 22.22 7.14 -12.42
N GLU A 117 21.76 7.41 -11.19
CA GLU A 117 22.58 8.01 -10.13
C GLU A 117 22.34 7.38 -8.76
N ARG A 118 23.36 7.49 -7.90
CA ARG A 118 23.29 7.11 -6.49
C ARG A 118 23.68 8.28 -5.61
N LEU A 119 22.77 8.70 -4.76
CA LEU A 119 22.94 9.80 -3.81
C LEU A 119 22.94 9.27 -2.37
N THR A 120 23.49 10.06 -1.44
CA THR A 120 23.27 9.81 0.00
C THR A 120 21.95 10.44 0.42
N PHE A 121 20.97 9.62 0.79
CA PHE A 121 19.67 10.07 1.28
C PHE A 121 19.76 10.59 2.72
N ALA A 122 20.46 9.85 3.57
CA ALA A 122 20.70 10.19 4.97
C ALA A 122 21.97 9.48 5.47
N ASP A 123 22.63 10.07 6.47
CA ASP A 123 23.83 9.50 7.11
C ASP A 123 23.83 9.68 8.63
N SER A 124 24.97 9.42 9.29
CA SER A 124 25.12 9.57 10.74
C SER A 124 24.76 10.96 11.27
N SER A 125 24.93 12.03 10.47
CA SER A 125 24.56 13.39 10.87
C SER A 125 23.05 13.59 11.03
N ASN A 126 22.25 12.73 10.38
CA ASN A 126 20.80 12.69 10.56
C ASN A 126 20.36 11.86 11.79
N GLY A 127 21.30 11.29 12.55
CA GLY A 127 21.00 10.43 13.69
C GLY A 127 20.83 8.95 13.35
N LEU A 128 21.42 8.49 12.23
CA LEU A 128 21.43 7.06 11.87
C LEU A 128 22.39 6.27 12.76
N ASN A 129 21.94 5.09 13.20
CA ASN A 129 22.72 4.17 14.02
C ASN A 129 22.35 2.72 13.69
N PHE A 130 23.13 2.11 12.80
CA PHE A 130 22.88 0.81 12.20
C PHE A 130 21.46 0.72 11.60
N PRO A 131 21.09 1.62 10.67
CA PRO A 131 19.76 1.69 10.08
C PRO A 131 19.37 0.37 9.39
N TYR A 132 18.12 -0.06 9.52
CA TYR A 132 17.60 -1.26 8.84
C TYR A 132 16.27 -0.98 8.13
N GLY A 133 15.15 -1.16 8.83
CA GLY A 133 13.82 -1.06 8.25
C GLY A 133 13.43 0.40 8.03
N MET A 134 12.80 0.65 6.88
CA MET A 134 12.40 1.98 6.43
C MET A 134 10.93 1.95 6.01
N ALA A 135 10.20 3.05 6.23
CA ALA A 135 8.81 3.19 5.77
C ALA A 135 8.44 4.66 5.51
N PHE A 136 7.37 4.87 4.73
CA PHE A 136 6.77 6.18 4.47
C PHE A 136 5.28 6.16 4.78
N VAL A 137 4.78 7.21 5.42
CA VAL A 137 3.33 7.44 5.62
C VAL A 137 3.07 8.91 5.97
N ASN A 138 1.99 9.50 5.47
CA ASN A 138 1.50 10.83 5.84
C ASN A 138 2.55 11.95 5.81
N GLY A 139 3.43 11.96 4.80
CA GLY A 139 4.50 12.96 4.68
C GLY A 139 5.68 12.77 5.65
N TYR A 140 5.78 11.60 6.29
CA TYR A 140 6.90 11.23 7.14
C TYR A 140 7.69 10.05 6.57
N PHE A 141 8.99 10.09 6.79
CA PHE A 141 9.91 8.97 6.60
C PHE A 141 10.30 8.39 7.97
N TYR A 142 10.22 7.07 8.12
CA TYR A 142 10.59 6.34 9.33
C TYR A 142 11.82 5.48 9.09
N ILE A 143 12.70 5.41 10.09
CA ILE A 143 13.87 4.53 10.10
C ILE A 143 14.01 3.81 11.45
N GLY A 144 14.19 2.50 11.38
CA GLY A 144 14.57 1.67 12.50
C GLY A 144 16.08 1.60 12.64
N ASN A 145 16.62 2.30 13.64
CA ASN A 145 18.00 2.17 14.12
C ASN A 145 18.10 1.08 15.20
N LYS A 146 19.30 0.62 15.51
CA LYS A 146 19.50 -0.41 16.55
C LYS A 146 18.94 -0.03 17.93
N ASP A 147 18.91 1.27 18.23
CA ASP A 147 18.57 1.82 19.54
C ASP A 147 17.27 2.64 19.54
N THR A 148 16.78 3.03 18.37
CA THR A 148 15.65 3.95 18.23
C THR A 148 14.87 3.68 16.94
N THR A 149 13.57 3.96 16.94
CA THR A 149 12.88 4.28 15.68
C THR A 149 12.73 5.78 15.62
N ARG A 150 13.09 6.38 14.49
CA ARG A 150 13.00 7.82 14.25
C ARG A 150 12.07 8.13 13.10
N ARG A 151 11.42 9.30 13.15
CA ARG A 151 10.67 9.86 12.02
C ARG A 151 11.21 11.23 11.61
N TYR A 152 11.04 11.54 10.33
CA TYR A 152 11.47 12.79 9.71
C TYR A 152 10.34 13.30 8.85
N LEU A 153 10.14 14.62 8.81
CA LEU A 153 9.32 15.22 7.75
C LEU A 153 9.97 14.91 6.41
N TRP A 154 9.17 14.45 5.46
CA TRP A 154 9.59 14.16 4.11
C TRP A 154 8.67 14.85 3.11
N THR A 155 9.26 15.72 2.30
CA THR A 155 8.56 16.41 1.22
C THR A 155 8.59 15.55 -0.03
N ASN A 156 7.50 15.57 -0.79
CA ASN A 156 7.39 14.78 -2.01
C ASN A 156 8.54 15.08 -2.99
N GLY A 157 9.26 14.03 -3.40
CA GLY A 157 10.41 14.13 -4.31
C GLY A 157 11.73 14.48 -3.62
N SER A 158 11.76 14.70 -2.31
CA SER A 158 13.01 14.90 -1.59
C SER A 158 13.90 13.66 -1.67
N ARG A 159 15.09 13.83 -2.25
CA ARG A 159 16.14 12.80 -2.35
C ARG A 159 17.14 12.83 -1.20
N GLN A 160 16.91 13.69 -0.20
CA GLN A 160 17.70 13.78 1.03
C GLN A 160 16.83 14.18 2.22
N ILE A 161 17.21 13.71 3.41
CA ILE A 161 16.60 14.10 4.68
C ILE A 161 17.46 15.16 5.37
N THR A 162 16.80 16.17 5.94
CA THR A 162 17.44 17.26 6.67
C THR A 162 17.21 17.14 8.18
N GLY A 163 18.23 17.49 8.97
CA GLY A 163 18.15 17.52 10.43
C GLY A 163 18.22 16.14 11.08
N VAL A 164 18.06 16.13 12.41
CA VAL A 164 18.02 14.93 13.24
C VAL A 164 16.56 14.58 13.52
N GLY A 165 16.16 13.34 13.21
CA GLY A 165 14.77 12.91 13.29
C GLY A 165 14.28 12.78 14.72
N GLU A 166 12.98 12.98 14.90
CA GLU A 166 12.29 12.77 16.18
C GLU A 166 12.33 11.28 16.54
N ILE A 167 12.64 10.97 17.80
CA ILE A 167 12.60 9.59 18.31
C ILE A 167 11.15 9.26 18.65
N VAL A 168 10.58 8.25 17.99
CA VAL A 168 9.23 7.74 18.29
C VAL A 168 9.27 6.52 19.21
N MET A 169 10.35 5.75 19.20
CA MET A 169 10.56 4.61 20.10
C MET A 169 12.03 4.44 20.44
N SER A 170 12.33 3.91 21.64
CA SER A 170 13.69 3.64 22.12
C SER A 170 13.85 2.22 22.65
N TYR A 171 15.03 1.64 22.44
CA TYR A 171 15.34 0.24 22.74
C TYR A 171 16.72 0.12 23.40
N ALA A 172 16.92 -0.93 24.20
CA ALA A 172 18.26 -1.31 24.66
C ALA A 172 19.17 -1.66 23.45
N GLN A 173 20.50 -1.47 23.56
CA GLN A 173 21.42 -1.63 22.41
C GLN A 173 22.12 -3.00 22.31
N ASN A 174 21.62 -4.03 22.99
CA ASN A 174 22.22 -5.37 23.06
C ASN A 174 21.68 -6.36 22.01
N GLY A 175 22.41 -7.46 21.77
CA GLY A 175 22.02 -8.55 20.85
C GLY A 175 21.63 -8.11 19.44
N HIS A 176 20.51 -8.63 18.92
CA HIS A 176 20.08 -8.39 17.55
C HIS A 176 19.80 -6.89 17.30
N SER A 177 20.44 -6.33 16.27
CA SER A 177 20.48 -4.90 15.99
C SER A 177 19.49 -4.41 14.92
N THR A 178 18.89 -5.31 14.15
CA THR A 178 17.93 -4.93 13.10
C THR A 178 16.59 -4.50 13.69
N ARG A 179 16.02 -3.42 13.16
CA ARG A 179 14.64 -3.00 13.44
C ARG A 179 13.89 -2.88 12.13
N THR A 180 13.03 -3.85 11.84
CA THR A 180 12.12 -3.76 10.69
C THR A 180 10.95 -2.87 11.08
N VAL A 181 10.62 -1.93 10.20
CA VAL A 181 9.57 -0.93 10.43
C VAL A 181 8.51 -1.13 9.35
N MET A 182 7.26 -1.29 9.77
CA MET A 182 6.11 -1.46 8.89
C MET A 182 4.99 -0.51 9.31
N ILE A 183 4.21 -0.05 8.34
CA ILE A 183 3.00 0.74 8.57
C ILE A 183 1.81 -0.14 8.29
N SER A 184 0.77 -0.06 9.12
CA SER A 184 -0.49 -0.77 8.89
C SER A 184 -1.10 -0.38 7.53
N PRO A 185 -1.88 -1.27 6.89
CA PRO A 185 -2.50 -0.98 5.59
C PRO A 185 -3.42 0.25 5.57
N ASP A 186 -4.02 0.61 6.72
CA ASP A 186 -4.85 1.81 6.89
C ASP A 186 -4.02 3.09 7.11
N GLY A 187 -2.70 2.98 7.26
CA GLY A 187 -1.79 4.11 7.46
C GLY A 187 -1.77 4.69 8.87
N ASN A 188 -2.39 4.04 9.88
CA ASN A 188 -2.58 4.64 11.20
C ASN A 188 -1.61 4.15 12.29
N GLN A 189 -1.01 2.97 12.11
CA GLN A 189 -0.20 2.31 13.13
C GLN A 189 1.19 1.94 12.63
N LEU A 190 2.15 2.02 13.55
CA LEU A 190 3.55 1.72 13.35
C LEU A 190 3.87 0.38 14.02
N PHE A 191 4.41 -0.56 13.24
CA PHE A 191 4.89 -1.85 13.70
C PHE A 191 6.42 -1.87 13.67
N VAL A 192 7.04 -2.32 14.77
CA VAL A 192 8.51 -2.44 14.84
C VAL A 192 8.91 -3.81 15.38
N SER A 193 9.70 -4.54 14.60
CA SER A 193 10.33 -5.78 15.05
C SER A 193 11.58 -5.51 15.88
N ILE A 194 11.70 -6.20 17.02
CA ILE A 194 12.81 -6.07 17.95
C ILE A 194 13.29 -7.49 18.32
N GLY A 195 14.40 -7.92 17.73
CA GLY A 195 14.99 -9.23 18.03
C GLY A 195 15.54 -9.33 19.46
N SER A 196 15.85 -10.55 19.91
CA SER A 196 16.37 -10.87 21.23
C SER A 196 17.75 -10.25 21.49
N ALA A 197 18.07 -10.02 22.75
CA ALA A 197 19.39 -9.67 23.24
C ALA A 197 20.34 -10.87 23.31
N SER A 198 19.79 -12.09 23.40
CA SER A 198 20.55 -13.32 23.60
C SER A 198 20.12 -14.46 22.68
N ASN A 199 20.89 -15.55 22.67
CA ASN A 199 20.52 -16.74 21.90
C ASN A 199 19.32 -17.48 22.50
N VAL A 200 19.30 -17.68 23.82
CA VAL A 200 18.38 -18.60 24.53
C VAL A 200 17.92 -18.10 25.90
N ASN A 201 18.41 -16.94 26.37
CA ASN A 201 17.99 -16.42 27.67
C ASN A 201 16.76 -15.55 27.51
N ALA A 202 15.80 -15.67 28.44
CA ALA A 202 14.62 -14.83 28.46
C ALA A 202 15.02 -13.35 28.55
N ASP A 203 14.45 -12.56 27.65
CA ASP A 203 14.64 -11.12 27.64
C ASP A 203 13.35 -10.44 28.11
N PRO A 204 13.45 -9.32 28.85
CA PRO A 204 12.28 -8.49 29.11
C PRO A 204 11.77 -7.88 27.79
N LEU A 205 10.44 -7.71 27.70
CA LEU A 205 9.84 -6.91 26.63
C LEU A 205 10.48 -5.51 26.60
N PRO A 206 10.62 -4.91 25.42
CA PRO A 206 10.02 -5.32 24.14
C PRO A 206 10.91 -6.22 23.27
N ARG A 207 11.91 -6.91 23.83
CA ARG A 207 12.78 -7.83 23.06
C ARG A 207 12.06 -9.10 22.63
N ALA A 208 12.57 -9.70 21.54
CA ALA A 208 12.03 -10.90 20.92
C ALA A 208 10.52 -10.78 20.59
N SER A 209 10.15 -9.64 20.02
CA SER A 209 8.75 -9.28 19.80
C SER A 209 8.58 -8.34 18.61
N VAL A 210 7.32 -8.19 18.18
CA VAL A 210 6.87 -7.10 17.31
C VAL A 210 6.02 -6.16 18.16
N GLN A 211 6.38 -4.90 18.18
CA GLN A 211 5.66 -3.82 18.87
C GLN A 211 4.69 -3.14 17.90
N ILE A 212 3.61 -2.58 18.44
CA ILE A 212 2.65 -1.73 17.74
C ILE A 212 2.46 -0.43 18.50
N ALA A 213 2.35 0.70 17.79
CA ALA A 213 2.08 2.01 18.38
C ALA A 213 1.35 2.90 17.37
N ASN A 214 0.90 4.07 17.83
CA ASN A 214 0.54 5.17 16.94
C ASN A 214 1.78 5.66 16.16
N LEU A 215 1.56 6.39 15.06
CA LEU A 215 2.64 6.92 14.22
C LEU A 215 3.63 7.86 14.95
N ASP A 216 3.21 8.50 16.03
CA ASP A 216 4.08 9.31 16.89
C ASP A 216 4.79 8.52 17.99
N GLY A 217 4.56 7.20 18.05
CA GLY A 217 5.10 6.31 19.08
C GLY A 217 4.28 6.22 20.35
N SER A 218 3.19 7.00 20.48
CA SER A 218 2.28 6.89 21.62
C SER A 218 1.51 5.55 21.58
N ASN A 219 1.00 5.13 22.75
CA ASN A 219 0.28 3.85 22.91
C ASN A 219 1.07 2.61 22.46
N GLN A 220 2.40 2.61 22.65
CA GLN A 220 3.22 1.44 22.37
C GLN A 220 2.77 0.24 23.21
N THR A 221 2.46 -0.86 22.53
CA THR A 221 2.14 -2.16 23.14
C THR A 221 2.82 -3.29 22.37
N THR A 222 2.85 -4.50 22.95
CA THR A 222 3.38 -5.69 22.28
C THR A 222 2.31 -6.31 21.42
N PHE A 223 2.56 -6.46 20.11
CA PHE A 223 1.64 -7.11 19.18
C PHE A 223 1.78 -8.63 19.24
N ALA A 224 3.00 -9.15 19.10
CA ALA A 224 3.30 -10.58 19.22
C ALA A 224 4.70 -10.78 19.81
N TYR A 225 4.95 -11.88 20.51
CA TYR A 225 6.19 -12.11 21.26
C TYR A 225 6.64 -13.57 21.25
N GLY A 226 7.81 -13.85 21.83
CA GLY A 226 8.45 -15.16 21.70
C GLY A 226 9.00 -15.39 20.29
N LEU A 227 9.35 -14.30 19.60
CA LEU A 227 9.89 -14.25 18.26
C LEU A 227 11.37 -13.88 18.36
N ARG A 228 12.29 -14.86 18.38
CA ARG A 228 13.71 -14.59 18.63
C ARG A 228 14.27 -13.46 17.76
N ASN A 229 14.03 -13.49 16.46
CA ASN A 229 14.44 -12.42 15.55
C ASN A 229 13.55 -12.38 14.31
N ALA A 230 12.37 -11.76 14.44
CA ALA A 230 11.35 -11.59 13.38
C ALA A 230 11.77 -10.52 12.35
N VAL A 231 12.81 -10.77 11.55
CA VAL A 231 13.39 -9.75 10.67
C VAL A 231 12.50 -9.44 9.46
N GLY A 232 11.96 -10.46 8.79
CA GLY A 232 11.03 -10.24 7.68
C GLY A 232 9.64 -9.90 8.20
N LEU A 233 9.06 -8.79 7.74
CA LEU A 233 7.68 -8.41 8.01
C LEU A 233 7.03 -7.89 6.74
N ASP A 234 5.79 -8.31 6.49
CA ASP A 234 4.94 -7.75 5.45
C ASP A 234 3.46 -8.03 5.74
N PHE A 235 2.57 -7.18 5.22
CA PHE A 235 1.13 -7.38 5.31
C PHE A 235 0.63 -8.14 4.07
N HIS A 236 -0.16 -9.18 4.29
CA HIS A 236 -0.73 -9.94 3.19
C HIS A 236 -1.70 -9.05 2.39
N PRO A 237 -1.56 -8.94 1.05
CA PRO A 237 -2.17 -7.87 0.26
C PRO A 237 -3.69 -7.95 0.12
N ILE A 238 -4.30 -9.09 0.45
CA ILE A 238 -5.76 -9.28 0.39
C ILE A 238 -6.38 -9.24 1.79
N THR A 239 -5.73 -9.88 2.76
CA THR A 239 -6.32 -10.09 4.09
C THR A 239 -5.88 -9.04 5.10
N ASN A 240 -4.84 -8.26 4.79
CA ASN A 240 -4.20 -7.31 5.70
C ASN A 240 -3.68 -7.95 7.00
N ASP A 241 -3.52 -9.28 7.00
CA ASP A 241 -2.88 -10.01 8.10
C ASP A 241 -1.37 -9.73 8.08
N LEU A 242 -0.78 -9.46 9.24
CA LEU A 242 0.66 -9.30 9.38
C LEU A 242 1.35 -10.66 9.41
N TYR A 243 2.35 -10.85 8.56
CA TYR A 243 3.19 -12.06 8.55
C TYR A 243 4.63 -11.72 8.95
N THR A 244 5.33 -12.72 9.47
CA THR A 244 6.77 -12.62 9.75
C THR A 244 7.56 -13.81 9.19
N ALA A 245 8.81 -13.55 8.84
CA ALA A 245 9.85 -14.56 8.74
C ALA A 245 10.87 -14.37 9.88
N CYS A 246 11.07 -15.41 10.70
CA CYS A 246 11.78 -15.34 11.96
C CYS A 246 13.00 -16.28 11.97
N GLN A 247 14.13 -15.79 12.47
CA GLN A 247 15.32 -16.60 12.72
C GLN A 247 15.30 -17.21 14.11
N GLU A 248 15.57 -18.51 14.19
CA GLU A 248 15.53 -19.25 15.44
C GLU A 248 16.89 -19.43 16.11
N ARG A 249 16.85 -20.06 17.29
CA ARG A 249 17.99 -20.23 18.19
C ARG A 249 19.03 -21.21 17.67
N ASP A 250 20.24 -20.91 18.09
CA ASP A 250 21.45 -21.66 17.79
C ASP A 250 21.72 -22.72 18.86
N GLY A 251 22.42 -23.80 18.50
CA GLY A 251 23.11 -24.64 19.48
C GLY A 251 22.49 -26.00 19.75
N LEU A 252 21.43 -26.40 19.04
CA LEU A 252 20.77 -27.70 19.24
C LEU A 252 21.11 -28.76 18.18
N GLY A 253 21.99 -28.44 17.23
CA GLY A 253 22.45 -29.35 16.17
C GLY A 253 22.33 -28.73 14.78
N ASP A 254 22.78 -29.48 13.78
CA ASP A 254 22.83 -29.02 12.38
C ASP A 254 21.43 -28.86 11.75
N ASP A 255 20.44 -29.62 12.20
CA ASP A 255 19.09 -29.65 11.62
C ASP A 255 18.02 -29.19 12.63
N LEU A 256 18.44 -28.49 13.69
CA LEU A 256 17.56 -27.90 14.71
C LEU A 256 18.16 -26.58 15.25
N VAL A 257 17.44 -25.46 15.32
CA VAL A 257 15.99 -25.28 15.15
C VAL A 257 15.67 -24.64 13.78
N PRO A 258 14.57 -25.04 13.10
CA PRO A 258 14.04 -24.35 11.91
C PRO A 258 13.86 -22.85 12.10
N ASP A 259 14.27 -22.06 11.10
CA ASP A 259 13.66 -20.75 10.88
C ASP A 259 12.22 -20.97 10.38
N TYR A 260 11.37 -19.93 10.38
CA TYR A 260 9.98 -20.09 9.95
C TYR A 260 9.34 -18.85 9.37
N PHE A 261 8.21 -19.06 8.71
CA PHE A 261 7.27 -18.04 8.27
C PHE A 261 5.87 -18.31 8.84
N THR A 262 5.21 -17.27 9.33
CA THR A 262 3.89 -17.41 9.97
C THR A 262 3.11 -16.11 9.98
N ARG A 263 1.78 -16.21 9.94
CA ARG A 263 0.88 -15.12 10.31
C ARG A 263 1.05 -14.80 11.77
N MET A 264 0.92 -13.52 12.16
CA MET A 264 0.84 -13.08 13.55
C MET A 264 -0.52 -12.44 13.86
N GLN A 265 -1.02 -12.69 15.06
CA GLN A 265 -2.16 -11.99 15.66
C GLN A 265 -1.75 -11.32 16.97
N GLN A 266 -2.57 -10.37 17.40
CA GLN A 266 -2.40 -9.68 18.67
C GLN A 266 -2.33 -10.71 19.82
N ASN A 267 -1.29 -10.58 20.64
CA ASN A 267 -0.93 -11.42 21.79
C ASN A 267 -0.47 -12.84 21.46
N ASP A 268 -0.19 -13.19 20.20
CA ASP A 268 0.40 -14.49 19.89
C ASP A 268 1.79 -14.66 20.52
N PHE A 269 2.06 -15.90 20.95
CA PHE A 269 3.35 -16.32 21.48
C PHE A 269 3.96 -17.46 20.65
N TYR A 270 5.18 -17.28 20.14
CA TYR A 270 5.86 -18.24 19.24
C TYR A 270 6.96 -19.07 19.91
N GLY A 271 6.91 -19.19 21.23
CA GLY A 271 7.69 -20.18 21.98
C GLY A 271 9.02 -19.68 22.53
N TRP A 272 9.75 -18.80 21.84
CA TRP A 272 11.07 -18.39 22.30
C TRP A 272 11.01 -17.68 23.68
N PRO A 273 11.94 -17.96 24.62
CA PRO A 273 13.01 -18.96 24.53
C PRO A 273 12.61 -20.36 25.07
N TYR A 274 11.41 -20.53 25.60
CA TYR A 274 11.01 -21.69 26.40
C TYR A 274 10.63 -22.94 25.60
N ALA A 275 10.12 -22.76 24.39
CA ALA A 275 9.75 -23.80 23.44
C ALA A 275 10.19 -23.42 22.02
N TYR A 276 10.20 -24.38 21.10
CA TYR A 276 10.41 -24.16 19.67
C TYR A 276 9.34 -24.88 18.85
N MET A 277 8.79 -24.22 17.84
CA MET A 277 7.81 -24.74 16.86
C MET A 277 6.45 -25.22 17.39
N SER A 278 6.32 -25.68 18.63
CA SER A 278 5.05 -26.16 19.18
C SER A 278 5.10 -26.31 20.71
N SER A 279 3.92 -26.42 21.33
CA SER A 279 3.79 -26.53 22.79
C SER A 279 4.34 -27.83 23.40
N ASN A 280 4.56 -28.87 22.60
CA ASN A 280 5.18 -30.12 23.04
C ASN A 280 6.71 -30.15 22.92
N LEU A 281 7.32 -29.10 22.35
CA LEU A 281 8.75 -29.03 22.08
C LEU A 281 9.41 -27.99 22.99
N THR A 282 9.60 -28.37 24.26
CA THR A 282 10.31 -27.54 25.25
C THR A 282 11.80 -27.46 24.92
N ASP A 283 12.40 -26.27 25.05
CA ASP A 283 13.85 -26.12 24.91
C ASP A 283 14.56 -26.77 26.12
N PRO A 284 15.42 -27.78 25.90
CA PRO A 284 16.06 -28.51 27.01
C PRO A 284 17.01 -27.65 27.85
N ARG A 285 17.33 -26.43 27.41
CA ARG A 285 18.15 -25.47 28.16
C ARG A 285 17.31 -24.54 29.05
N ARG A 286 15.97 -24.63 28.97
CA ARG A 286 15.00 -23.81 29.71
C ARG A 286 14.08 -24.66 30.59
N VAL A 287 14.63 -25.72 31.16
CA VAL A 287 13.94 -26.62 32.09
C VAL A 287 14.55 -26.51 33.49
N LEU A 288 13.70 -26.64 34.50
CA LEU A 288 14.07 -26.76 35.90
C LEU A 288 14.64 -28.16 36.17
N SER A 289 15.24 -28.35 37.36
CA SER A 289 15.84 -29.64 37.76
C SER A 289 14.87 -30.82 37.80
N ASN A 290 13.57 -30.55 37.90
CA ASN A 290 12.50 -31.55 37.84
C ASN A 290 12.05 -31.89 36.39
N GLY A 291 12.72 -31.34 35.37
CA GLY A 291 12.44 -31.57 33.95
C GLY A 291 11.29 -30.74 33.37
N THR A 292 10.61 -29.91 34.17
CA THR A 292 9.53 -29.02 33.67
C THR A 292 10.09 -27.71 33.12
N SER A 293 9.43 -27.12 32.11
CA SER A 293 9.81 -25.80 31.60
C SER A 293 9.72 -24.73 32.69
N GLU A 294 10.69 -23.81 32.69
CA GLU A 294 10.70 -22.61 33.54
C GLU A 294 9.43 -21.75 33.38
N ARG A 295 8.76 -21.81 32.22
CA ARG A 295 7.51 -21.11 31.91
C ARG A 295 6.53 -22.02 31.20
N SER A 296 6.06 -23.03 31.93
CA SER A 296 5.07 -23.99 31.43
C SER A 296 3.76 -23.32 30.96
N ASP A 297 3.40 -22.19 31.58
CA ASP A 297 2.27 -21.34 31.16
C ASP A 297 2.47 -20.81 29.73
N LEU A 298 3.68 -20.36 29.36
CA LEU A 298 3.97 -19.87 28.01
C LEU A 298 4.19 -21.00 27.00
N VAL A 299 4.83 -22.10 27.42
CA VAL A 299 4.99 -23.28 26.57
C VAL A 299 3.64 -23.80 26.10
N SER A 300 2.64 -23.87 26.99
CA SER A 300 1.32 -24.41 26.66
C SER A 300 0.55 -23.60 25.60
N ILE A 301 0.83 -22.30 25.46
CA ILE A 301 0.18 -21.41 24.46
C ILE A 301 1.01 -21.19 23.19
N THR A 302 2.16 -21.85 23.07
CA THR A 302 3.07 -21.69 21.92
C THR A 302 2.36 -22.04 20.62
N LYS A 303 2.34 -21.07 19.69
CA LYS A 303 1.80 -21.24 18.34
C LYS A 303 2.78 -21.99 17.45
N THR A 304 2.24 -22.86 16.61
CA THR A 304 3.02 -23.51 15.55
C THR A 304 3.08 -22.63 14.33
N PRO A 305 4.27 -22.31 13.81
CA PRO A 305 4.41 -21.51 12.59
C PRO A 305 3.78 -22.19 11.36
N ASP A 306 3.28 -21.39 10.43
CA ASP A 306 2.60 -21.89 9.23
C ASP A 306 3.55 -22.65 8.26
N VAL A 307 4.81 -22.22 8.13
CA VAL A 307 5.82 -22.83 7.24
C VAL A 307 7.16 -22.91 7.96
N LEU A 308 7.72 -24.11 8.06
CA LEU A 308 9.05 -24.32 8.61
C LEU A 308 10.09 -24.31 7.49
N PHE A 309 11.20 -23.63 7.73
CA PHE A 309 12.35 -23.59 6.84
C PHE A 309 13.42 -24.55 7.32
N GLN A 310 14.34 -24.92 6.42
CA GLN A 310 15.53 -25.64 6.83
C GLN A 310 16.28 -24.86 7.93
N ALA A 311 16.71 -25.56 8.99
CA ALA A 311 17.41 -24.96 10.12
C ALA A 311 18.62 -24.13 9.67
N HIS A 312 18.84 -23.02 10.36
CA HIS A 312 19.96 -22.09 10.12
C HIS A 312 19.94 -21.38 8.75
N SER A 313 18.80 -21.32 8.05
CA SER A 313 18.66 -20.62 6.77
C SER A 313 18.96 -19.11 6.87
N ALA A 314 18.82 -18.53 8.07
CA ALA A 314 19.02 -17.13 8.39
C ALA A 314 18.17 -16.21 7.50
N VAL A 315 16.84 -16.37 7.56
CA VAL A 315 15.91 -15.52 6.81
C VAL A 315 16.00 -14.05 7.25
N LEU A 316 16.07 -13.10 6.32
CA LEU A 316 16.28 -11.67 6.65
C LEU A 316 15.25 -10.71 6.09
N ASP A 317 14.52 -11.10 5.06
CA ASP A 317 13.40 -10.32 4.55
C ASP A 317 12.39 -11.26 3.90
N MET A 318 11.16 -10.77 3.83
CA MET A 318 10.10 -11.37 3.04
C MET A 318 9.19 -10.29 2.45
N LYS A 319 8.64 -10.58 1.27
CA LYS A 319 7.73 -9.68 0.55
C LYS A 319 6.64 -10.48 -0.15
N PHE A 320 5.40 -10.02 -0.03
CA PHE A 320 4.31 -10.53 -0.85
C PHE A 320 4.43 -10.02 -2.29
N TYR A 321 4.14 -10.90 -3.25
CA TYR A 321 4.18 -10.56 -4.66
C TYR A 321 2.81 -10.12 -5.16
N THR A 322 2.67 -8.83 -5.45
CA THR A 322 1.43 -8.21 -5.97
C THR A 322 1.51 -7.79 -7.44
N GLY A 323 2.69 -7.94 -8.04
CA GLY A 323 2.92 -7.59 -9.44
C GLY A 323 2.23 -8.52 -10.44
N ASN A 324 2.31 -8.18 -11.73
CA ASN A 324 1.78 -8.98 -12.83
C ASN A 324 2.88 -9.48 -13.80
N GLN A 325 4.15 -9.26 -13.47
CA GLN A 325 5.30 -9.64 -14.29
C GLN A 325 5.62 -11.14 -14.23
N PHE A 326 5.32 -11.77 -13.11
CA PHE A 326 5.59 -13.17 -12.87
C PHE A 326 4.33 -13.98 -13.20
N PRO A 327 4.46 -15.27 -13.54
CA PRO A 327 3.32 -16.16 -13.74
C PRO A 327 2.33 -16.09 -12.57
N SER A 328 1.04 -16.26 -12.87
CA SER A 328 -0.06 -16.10 -11.90
C SER A 328 0.10 -16.92 -10.62
N ARG A 329 0.80 -18.06 -10.66
CA ARG A 329 1.11 -18.89 -9.48
C ARG A 329 1.87 -18.15 -8.37
N TYR A 330 2.57 -17.07 -8.69
CA TYR A 330 3.33 -16.29 -7.73
C TYR A 330 2.49 -15.21 -7.05
N LYS A 331 1.33 -14.87 -7.63
CA LYS A 331 0.48 -13.76 -7.17
C LYS A 331 -0.06 -14.02 -5.77
N ASN A 332 0.09 -13.04 -4.89
CA ASN A 332 -0.25 -13.08 -3.47
C ASN A 332 0.53 -14.12 -2.64
N GLY A 333 1.48 -14.85 -3.24
CA GLY A 333 2.46 -15.62 -2.49
C GLY A 333 3.58 -14.74 -1.95
N ALA A 334 4.45 -15.31 -1.11
CA ALA A 334 5.57 -14.57 -0.51
C ALA A 334 6.92 -15.06 -1.06
N PHE A 335 7.84 -14.13 -1.27
CA PHE A 335 9.26 -14.44 -1.45
C PHE A 335 10.01 -14.20 -0.13
N ALA A 336 11.01 -15.01 0.16
CA ALA A 336 11.89 -14.79 1.31
C ALA A 336 13.37 -14.99 0.94
N ALA A 337 14.24 -14.24 1.61
CA ALA A 337 15.68 -14.25 1.37
C ALA A 337 16.42 -14.98 2.49
N PHE A 338 17.04 -16.12 2.15
CA PHE A 338 17.87 -16.90 3.05
C PHE A 338 19.32 -16.44 2.93
N HIS A 339 19.81 -15.79 3.98
CA HIS A 339 21.15 -15.21 4.02
C HIS A 339 22.26 -16.26 4.18
N GLY A 340 21.89 -17.43 4.67
CA GLY A 340 22.78 -18.58 4.80
C GLY A 340 23.41 -18.75 6.18
N SER A 341 23.59 -20.02 6.53
CA SER A 341 23.96 -20.51 7.85
C SER A 341 25.39 -20.16 8.26
N TRP A 342 25.60 -19.98 9.57
CA TRP A 342 26.93 -20.07 10.18
C TRP A 342 27.02 -21.18 11.21
N ASN A 343 25.91 -21.55 11.85
CA ASN A 343 25.88 -22.53 12.95
C ASN A 343 25.56 -23.96 12.45
N ARG A 344 26.27 -24.43 11.42
CA ARG A 344 26.06 -25.75 10.81
C ARG A 344 27.34 -26.31 10.20
N ASN A 345 27.54 -27.64 10.18
CA ASN A 345 28.72 -28.26 9.57
C ASN A 345 28.76 -28.14 8.04
N THR A 346 27.60 -28.18 7.41
CA THR A 346 27.46 -28.03 5.95
C THR A 346 26.55 -26.83 5.71
N GLY A 347 27.05 -25.81 5.01
CA GLY A 347 26.30 -24.59 4.75
C GLY A 347 24.96 -24.85 4.07
N THR A 348 23.91 -24.15 4.50
CA THR A 348 22.62 -24.10 3.83
C THR A 348 22.06 -22.68 3.80
N GLY A 349 20.95 -22.46 3.08
CA GLY A 349 20.40 -21.15 2.77
C GLY A 349 21.06 -20.57 1.52
N TYR A 350 21.52 -19.31 1.57
CA TYR A 350 22.14 -18.60 0.45
C TYR A 350 21.28 -18.64 -0.81
N LYS A 351 19.99 -18.31 -0.68
CA LYS A 351 19.01 -18.42 -1.76
C LYS A 351 17.81 -17.51 -1.55
N ILE A 352 17.03 -17.33 -2.59
CA ILE A 352 15.68 -16.76 -2.55
C ILE A 352 14.71 -17.93 -2.72
N ILE A 353 13.66 -17.95 -1.91
CA ILE A 353 12.60 -18.97 -1.96
C ILE A 353 11.24 -18.32 -2.22
N PHE A 354 10.28 -19.12 -2.66
CA PHE A 354 8.88 -18.76 -2.82
C PHE A 354 7.99 -19.60 -1.90
N ILE A 355 7.02 -18.97 -1.25
CA ILE A 355 6.04 -19.59 -0.36
C ILE A 355 4.69 -19.50 -1.07
N PRO A 356 4.16 -20.60 -1.61
CA PRO A 356 2.88 -20.61 -2.28
C PRO A 356 1.72 -20.44 -1.27
N PHE A 357 0.70 -19.71 -1.72
CA PHE A 357 -0.54 -19.48 -0.98
C PHE A 357 -1.70 -20.14 -1.72
N ASP A 358 -2.62 -20.73 -0.96
CA ASP A 358 -3.87 -21.24 -1.49
C ASP A 358 -4.81 -20.06 -1.83
N SER A 359 -5.24 -19.98 -3.08
CA SER A 359 -6.01 -18.85 -3.60
C SER A 359 -7.43 -18.75 -3.04
N ASN A 360 -7.95 -19.81 -2.42
CA ASN A 360 -9.31 -19.82 -1.87
C ASN A 360 -9.31 -19.35 -0.42
N THR A 361 -8.29 -19.74 0.34
CA THR A 361 -8.17 -19.47 1.79
C THR A 361 -7.27 -18.27 2.10
N ASN A 362 -6.45 -17.82 1.14
CA ASN A 362 -5.41 -16.81 1.34
C ASN A 362 -4.44 -17.19 2.47
N ARG A 363 -4.14 -18.48 2.60
CA ARG A 363 -3.18 -19.02 3.57
C ARG A 363 -2.01 -19.72 2.90
N PRO A 364 -0.82 -19.75 3.53
CA PRO A 364 0.31 -20.50 3.01
C PRO A 364 -0.03 -21.99 2.92
N MET A 365 0.46 -22.67 1.89
CA MET A 365 0.23 -24.11 1.68
C MET A 365 1.05 -25.02 2.61
N GLY A 366 1.78 -24.46 3.58
CA GLY A 366 2.68 -25.19 4.47
C GLY A 366 4.06 -25.51 3.88
N THR A 367 4.28 -25.21 2.59
CA THR A 367 5.50 -25.52 1.85
C THR A 367 6.27 -24.28 1.41
N TYR A 368 7.50 -24.45 0.97
CA TYR A 368 8.24 -23.44 0.19
C TYR A 368 9.02 -24.07 -0.96
N GLU A 369 9.47 -23.27 -1.91
CA GLU A 369 10.17 -23.70 -3.11
C GLU A 369 11.43 -22.87 -3.31
N ASP A 370 12.52 -23.48 -3.77
CA ASP A 370 13.70 -22.72 -4.19
C ASP A 370 13.35 -21.88 -5.43
N PHE A 371 13.72 -20.60 -5.41
CA PHE A 371 13.52 -19.67 -6.53
C PHE A 371 14.85 -19.30 -7.16
N VAL A 372 15.79 -18.73 -6.41
CA VAL A 372 17.15 -18.46 -6.89
C VAL A 372 18.17 -19.09 -5.95
N TYR A 373 19.04 -19.95 -6.45
CA TYR A 373 20.14 -20.53 -5.67
C TYR A 373 21.41 -20.68 -6.52
N GLY A 374 22.49 -21.17 -5.90
CA GLY A 374 23.81 -21.30 -6.52
C GLY A 374 24.87 -20.33 -5.97
N PHE A 375 24.47 -19.40 -5.10
CA PHE A 375 25.39 -18.48 -4.45
C PHE A 375 26.44 -19.18 -3.57
N LEU A 376 26.03 -20.25 -2.89
CA LEU A 376 26.92 -21.12 -2.11
C LEU A 376 27.65 -22.10 -3.03
N THR A 377 28.96 -21.93 -3.13
CA THR A 377 29.84 -22.70 -4.04
C THR A 377 30.49 -23.90 -3.36
N ASN A 378 30.76 -23.81 -2.06
CA ASN A 378 31.33 -24.91 -1.27
C ASN A 378 30.63 -24.98 0.09
N PRO A 379 29.70 -25.92 0.31
CA PRO A 379 29.01 -26.04 1.59
C PRO A 379 29.90 -26.47 2.77
N SER A 380 30.98 -27.24 2.57
CA SER A 380 31.76 -27.83 3.68
C SER A 380 32.65 -26.81 4.41
N GLY A 381 33.16 -25.82 3.67
CA GLY A 381 33.74 -24.60 4.19
C GLY A 381 33.01 -23.46 3.49
N PRO A 382 31.89 -22.94 4.05
CA PRO A 382 30.83 -22.23 3.33
C PRO A 382 31.36 -21.04 2.52
N ASP A 383 31.80 -21.31 1.29
CA ASP A 383 32.28 -20.30 0.36
C ASP A 383 31.11 -19.83 -0.48
N THR A 384 30.86 -18.53 -0.49
CA THR A 384 29.74 -17.95 -1.20
C THR A 384 30.14 -16.65 -1.90
N PHE A 385 29.62 -16.40 -3.10
CA PHE A 385 29.77 -15.10 -3.75
C PHE A 385 28.57 -14.17 -3.54
N GLY A 386 27.52 -14.63 -2.85
CA GLY A 386 26.32 -13.82 -2.60
C GLY A 386 25.51 -14.28 -1.40
N ARG A 387 24.97 -13.32 -0.66
CA ARG A 387 24.13 -13.60 0.51
C ARG A 387 22.87 -12.75 0.42
N PRO A 388 21.73 -13.31 -0.01
CA PRO A 388 20.47 -12.58 -0.11
C PRO A 388 20.07 -11.93 1.22
N VAL A 389 19.58 -10.69 1.18
CA VAL A 389 19.08 -9.96 2.36
C VAL A 389 17.71 -9.34 2.08
N GLY A 390 17.68 -8.13 1.51
CA GLY A 390 16.45 -7.38 1.25
C GLY A 390 15.84 -7.73 -0.09
N LEU A 391 14.51 -7.75 -0.13
CA LEU A 391 13.71 -7.97 -1.33
C LEU A 391 12.89 -6.72 -1.63
N LEU A 392 12.85 -6.33 -2.90
CA LEU A 392 11.98 -5.29 -3.40
C LEU A 392 11.29 -5.80 -4.66
N ILE A 393 9.95 -5.79 -4.66
CA ILE A 393 9.20 -6.06 -5.88
C ILE A 393 9.23 -4.80 -6.72
N MET A 394 9.96 -4.84 -7.83
CA MET A 394 10.09 -3.69 -8.72
C MET A 394 8.71 -3.29 -9.27
N LYS A 395 8.46 -1.99 -9.30
CA LYS A 395 7.37 -1.45 -10.13
C LYS A 395 7.63 -1.85 -11.57
N ASP A 396 6.57 -2.08 -12.32
CA ASP A 396 6.68 -2.43 -13.73
C ASP A 396 7.41 -1.34 -14.53
N ALA A 397 8.71 -1.54 -14.79
CA ALA A 397 9.51 -0.69 -15.69
C ALA A 397 8.97 -0.68 -17.13
N ARG A 398 8.00 -1.56 -17.45
CA ARG A 398 7.29 -1.63 -18.73
C ARG A 398 5.81 -1.31 -18.64
N THR A 399 5.32 -0.81 -17.51
CA THR A 399 3.95 -0.29 -17.50
C THR A 399 3.98 1.10 -18.09
N CYS A 400 3.25 1.25 -19.19
CA CYS A 400 2.80 2.52 -19.73
C CYS A 400 1.88 3.21 -18.69
N GLY A 401 2.42 3.57 -17.52
CA GLY A 401 1.75 3.69 -16.22
C GLY A 401 0.29 4.14 -16.29
N ASN A 402 0.08 5.45 -16.29
CA ASN A 402 -1.24 6.07 -16.36
C ASN A 402 -1.85 6.09 -17.76
N PHE A 403 -1.24 5.53 -18.81
CA PHE A 403 -1.80 5.64 -20.16
C PHE A 403 -2.73 4.46 -20.48
N LEU A 404 -3.90 4.75 -21.06
CA LEU A 404 -4.67 3.75 -21.80
C LEU A 404 -4.05 3.63 -23.19
N HIS A 405 -3.97 2.41 -23.72
CA HIS A 405 -3.55 2.19 -25.11
C HIS A 405 -4.60 1.39 -25.87
N LYS A 406 -4.54 1.51 -27.19
CA LYS A 406 -5.39 0.80 -28.13
C LYS A 406 -4.54 0.39 -29.33
N ASP A 407 -4.66 -0.88 -29.69
CA ASP A 407 -4.04 -1.45 -30.88
C ASP A 407 -4.89 -1.15 -32.13
N ASP A 408 -4.23 -1.18 -33.28
CA ASP A 408 -4.77 -0.81 -34.59
C ASP A 408 -5.53 0.53 -34.60
N TRP A 409 -4.96 1.52 -33.92
CA TRP A 409 -5.57 2.83 -33.72
C TRP A 409 -4.53 3.95 -33.81
N ASP A 410 -4.80 4.95 -34.64
CA ASP A 410 -3.98 6.15 -34.76
C ASP A 410 -4.69 7.37 -34.15
N ILE A 411 -3.94 8.13 -33.35
CA ILE A 411 -4.39 9.40 -32.78
C ILE A 411 -3.77 10.53 -33.61
N PRO A 412 -4.53 11.32 -34.39
CA PRO A 412 -4.00 12.32 -35.33
C PRO A 412 -3.55 13.63 -34.64
N GLY A 413 -3.24 13.57 -33.34
CA GLY A 413 -2.78 14.73 -32.57
C GLY A 413 -1.46 15.30 -33.09
N ASN A 414 -1.16 16.55 -32.69
CA ASN A 414 0.04 17.25 -33.17
C ASN A 414 1.32 16.58 -32.65
N ASP A 415 2.09 16.01 -33.57
CA ASP A 415 3.40 15.45 -33.30
C ASP A 415 4.33 16.48 -32.67
N MET A 416 4.99 16.11 -31.58
CA MET A 416 5.88 17.01 -30.85
C MET A 416 7.20 17.25 -31.60
N LEU A 417 7.53 16.37 -32.54
CA LEU A 417 8.81 16.37 -33.24
C LEU A 417 8.56 16.39 -34.75
N PRO A 418 9.43 17.05 -35.55
CA PRO A 418 9.34 17.05 -37.01
C PRO A 418 9.50 15.66 -37.65
N SER A 419 9.99 14.67 -36.90
CA SER A 419 10.21 13.30 -37.38
C SER A 419 10.03 12.28 -36.25
N PRO A 420 9.58 11.05 -36.55
CA PRO A 420 9.40 10.01 -35.55
C PRO A 420 10.71 9.53 -34.93
N VAL A 421 10.65 9.17 -33.65
CA VAL A 421 11.76 8.57 -32.90
C VAL A 421 11.77 7.06 -33.10
N GLN A 422 12.93 6.47 -33.32
CA GLN A 422 13.08 5.02 -33.41
C GLN A 422 13.12 4.40 -32.00
N LEU A 423 12.15 3.55 -31.67
CA LEU A 423 12.03 2.90 -30.36
C LEU A 423 11.62 1.42 -30.51
N SER A 424 12.17 0.57 -29.65
CA SER A 424 12.07 -0.90 -29.78
C SER A 424 10.65 -1.46 -29.68
N ASP A 425 9.76 -0.77 -28.96
CA ASP A 425 8.40 -1.18 -28.67
C ASP A 425 7.51 0.02 -28.28
N TYR A 426 6.20 -0.22 -28.19
CA TYR A 426 5.22 0.81 -27.83
C TYR A 426 5.36 1.28 -26.37
N ALA A 427 5.85 0.42 -25.46
CA ALA A 427 6.07 0.78 -24.06
C ALA A 427 7.16 1.85 -23.94
N SER A 428 8.24 1.71 -24.71
CA SER A 428 9.30 2.72 -24.85
C SER A 428 8.77 4.02 -25.45
N CYS A 429 7.85 3.94 -26.42
CA CYS A 429 7.16 5.11 -26.97
C CYS A 429 6.28 5.82 -25.94
N CYS A 430 5.59 5.04 -25.09
CA CYS A 430 4.81 5.55 -23.99
C CYS A 430 5.68 6.25 -22.93
N ILE A 431 6.77 5.64 -22.49
CA ILE A 431 7.72 6.23 -21.54
C ILE A 431 8.32 7.51 -22.12
N ARG A 432 8.68 7.51 -23.40
CA ARG A 432 9.15 8.71 -24.10
C ARG A 432 8.10 9.82 -24.04
N CYS A 433 6.83 9.52 -24.24
CA CYS A 433 5.78 10.51 -24.08
C CYS A 433 5.67 10.99 -22.62
N GLN A 434 5.62 10.09 -21.64
CA GLN A 434 5.51 10.46 -20.22
C GLN A 434 6.65 11.36 -19.73
N THR A 435 7.85 11.15 -20.25
CA THR A 435 9.06 11.93 -19.89
C THR A 435 9.23 13.20 -20.73
N THR A 436 8.41 13.40 -21.77
CA THR A 436 8.46 14.60 -22.62
C THR A 436 7.44 15.63 -22.12
N LEU A 437 7.94 16.75 -21.58
CA LEU A 437 7.10 17.85 -21.10
C LEU A 437 6.11 18.31 -22.18
N GLY A 438 4.81 18.26 -21.87
CA GLY A 438 3.73 18.64 -22.79
C GLY A 438 3.21 17.51 -23.69
N CYS A 439 3.75 16.30 -23.62
CA CYS A 439 3.19 15.14 -24.30
C CYS A 439 1.91 14.66 -23.58
N LYS A 440 0.83 14.49 -24.34
CA LYS A 440 -0.48 14.04 -23.84
C LYS A 440 -0.92 12.70 -24.43
N ALA A 441 -0.35 12.32 -25.56
CA ALA A 441 -0.63 11.08 -26.28
C ALA A 441 0.58 10.60 -27.08
N PHE A 442 0.58 9.36 -27.53
CA PHE A 442 1.57 8.84 -28.47
C PHE A 442 0.91 7.98 -29.54
N ALA A 443 1.62 7.80 -30.65
CA ALA A 443 1.35 6.74 -31.62
C ALA A 443 2.65 6.01 -31.91
N TYR A 444 2.59 4.68 -31.99
CA TYR A 444 3.72 3.79 -32.26
C TYR A 444 3.40 2.85 -33.43
N SER A 445 4.35 2.58 -34.32
CA SER A 445 4.22 1.57 -35.38
C SER A 445 5.12 0.38 -35.07
N PRO A 446 4.55 -0.80 -34.78
CA PRO A 446 5.33 -2.02 -34.53
C PRO A 446 6.23 -2.42 -35.68
N SER A 447 5.77 -2.34 -36.93
CA SER A 447 6.55 -2.79 -38.09
C SER A 447 7.76 -1.90 -38.37
N THR A 448 7.60 -0.58 -38.21
CA THR A 448 8.65 0.40 -38.53
C THR A 448 9.44 0.87 -37.31
N LYS A 449 9.02 0.47 -36.11
CA LYS A 449 9.58 0.90 -34.81
C LYS A 449 9.55 2.41 -34.59
N GLN A 450 8.67 3.11 -35.30
CA GLN A 450 8.55 4.55 -35.21
C GLN A 450 7.61 4.96 -34.08
N CYS A 451 8.02 5.96 -33.30
CA CYS A 451 7.27 6.56 -32.21
C CYS A 451 7.04 8.04 -32.48
N TRP A 452 5.80 8.46 -32.27
CA TRP A 452 5.37 9.83 -32.42
C TRP A 452 4.70 10.30 -31.12
N PRO A 453 5.46 10.93 -30.21
CA PRO A 453 4.91 11.66 -29.08
C PRO A 453 4.07 12.84 -29.58
N LYS A 454 2.94 13.12 -28.93
CA LYS A 454 1.95 14.11 -29.38
C LYS A 454 1.54 15.06 -28.25
N THR A 455 1.37 16.33 -28.59
CA THR A 455 0.89 17.38 -27.66
C THR A 455 -0.62 17.33 -27.38
N SER A 456 -1.38 16.59 -28.17
CA SER A 456 -2.85 16.45 -28.05
C SER A 456 -3.31 15.08 -28.52
N THR A 457 -4.55 14.71 -28.19
CA THR A 457 -5.24 13.51 -28.72
C THR A 457 -6.04 13.79 -30.00
N GLY A 458 -6.02 15.04 -30.51
CA GLY A 458 -6.92 15.45 -31.61
C GLY A 458 -8.39 15.17 -31.31
N ASP A 459 -9.15 14.78 -32.34
CA ASP A 459 -10.59 14.46 -32.26
C ASP A 459 -10.90 12.99 -31.90
N GLY A 460 -10.01 12.29 -31.18
CA GLY A 460 -10.26 10.94 -30.65
C GLY A 460 -9.72 9.77 -31.48
N GLY A 461 -9.10 10.03 -32.64
CA GLY A 461 -8.42 9.01 -33.42
C GLY A 461 -9.29 8.22 -34.41
N LYS A 462 -8.64 7.35 -35.19
CA LYS A 462 -9.28 6.49 -36.20
C LYS A 462 -8.64 5.10 -36.20
N PRO A 463 -9.35 4.05 -36.66
CA PRO A 463 -8.73 2.75 -36.91
C PRO A 463 -7.61 2.87 -37.94
N GLU A 464 -6.46 2.29 -37.65
CA GLU A 464 -5.32 2.22 -38.56
C GLU A 464 -4.48 1.00 -38.20
N GLY A 465 -4.25 0.09 -39.15
CA GLY A 465 -3.45 -1.11 -38.89
C GLY A 465 -1.97 -0.77 -38.66
N ASP A 466 -1.26 -1.60 -37.89
CA ASP A 466 0.14 -1.36 -37.50
C ASP A 466 0.34 -0.06 -36.70
N ARG A 467 -0.67 0.31 -35.91
CA ARG A 467 -0.64 1.48 -35.04
C ARG A 467 -1.09 1.14 -33.64
N ILE A 468 -0.23 1.45 -32.66
CA ILE A 468 -0.57 1.38 -31.23
C ILE A 468 -0.53 2.81 -30.71
N SER A 469 -1.67 3.33 -30.26
CA SER A 469 -1.76 4.67 -29.68
C SER A 469 -2.16 4.61 -28.22
N GLY A 470 -1.66 5.56 -27.43
CA GLY A 470 -2.07 5.69 -26.04
C GLY A 470 -2.14 7.14 -25.57
N TYR A 471 -2.93 7.36 -24.52
CA TYR A 471 -3.15 8.67 -23.90
C TYR A 471 -3.34 8.52 -22.39
N SER A 472 -3.02 9.57 -21.63
CA SER A 472 -3.08 9.56 -20.16
C SER A 472 -4.52 9.33 -19.62
N ARG A 473 -4.67 8.50 -18.58
CA ARG A 473 -5.93 8.21 -17.83
C ARG A 473 -6.43 9.41 -17.03
N ASN A 474 -5.58 10.40 -16.78
CA ASN A 474 -5.96 11.60 -16.02
C ASN A 474 -6.85 12.56 -16.81
N VAL A 475 -7.21 12.26 -18.06
CA VAL A 475 -8.02 13.15 -18.89
C VAL A 475 -9.47 13.23 -18.40
N CYS A 476 -9.96 12.37 -17.51
CA CYS A 476 -11.31 12.54 -16.90
C CYS A 476 -11.34 12.59 -15.36
N ALA A 477 -10.17 12.63 -14.71
CA ALA A 477 -10.09 12.62 -13.24
C ALA A 477 -10.73 13.86 -12.57
N GLY A 478 -11.02 14.92 -13.33
CA GLY A 478 -11.73 16.11 -12.86
C GLY A 478 -13.25 16.10 -13.08
N PHE A 479 -13.83 15.05 -13.68
CA PHE A 479 -15.27 14.98 -13.96
C PHE A 479 -15.90 13.78 -13.25
N ILE A 480 -16.95 14.04 -12.47
CA ILE A 480 -17.84 13.01 -11.92
C ILE A 480 -18.69 12.46 -13.06
N ARG A 481 -18.59 11.15 -13.30
CA ARG A 481 -19.39 10.44 -14.29
C ARG A 481 -20.76 10.07 -13.71
N LYS A 482 -21.82 10.28 -14.49
CA LYS A 482 -23.16 9.80 -14.18
C LYS A 482 -23.80 9.19 -15.43
N ASP A 483 -24.11 7.91 -15.34
CA ASP A 483 -24.78 7.15 -16.40
C ASP A 483 -26.31 7.38 -16.34
N ASP A 484 -26.98 7.18 -17.47
CA ASP A 484 -28.40 7.45 -17.71
C ASP A 484 -28.89 8.82 -17.18
N TRP A 485 -28.07 9.85 -17.46
CA TRP A 485 -28.26 11.20 -16.94
C TRP A 485 -27.95 12.25 -18.00
N ASP A 486 -28.88 13.19 -18.19
CA ASP A 486 -28.78 14.32 -19.10
C ASP A 486 -28.76 15.64 -18.34
N ILE A 487 -28.10 16.64 -18.90
CA ILE A 487 -28.01 18.00 -18.37
C ILE A 487 -28.58 18.94 -19.44
N PRO A 488 -29.80 19.47 -19.30
CA PRO A 488 -30.38 20.32 -20.34
C PRO A 488 -29.80 21.75 -20.34
N GLY A 489 -29.81 22.39 -21.52
CA GLY A 489 -29.88 23.85 -21.62
C GLY A 489 -28.58 24.65 -21.42
N ASN A 490 -27.41 24.02 -21.50
CA ASN A 490 -26.12 24.67 -21.28
C ASN A 490 -25.05 24.33 -22.32
N ASP A 491 -25.46 23.95 -23.53
CA ASP A 491 -24.54 23.52 -24.59
C ASP A 491 -23.64 24.67 -25.04
N LEU A 492 -22.33 24.43 -25.03
CA LEU A 492 -21.32 25.38 -25.51
C LEU A 492 -21.30 25.52 -27.02
N LEU A 493 -21.78 24.50 -27.71
CA LEU A 493 -21.78 24.41 -29.17
C LEU A 493 -23.23 24.42 -29.66
N SER A 494 -23.45 25.00 -30.84
CA SER A 494 -24.77 25.06 -31.47
C SER A 494 -25.29 23.69 -31.95
N SER A 495 -24.44 22.66 -31.95
CA SER A 495 -24.77 21.28 -32.32
C SER A 495 -23.91 20.26 -31.55
N SER A 496 -24.36 19.01 -31.50
CA SER A 496 -23.56 17.88 -31.00
C SER A 496 -22.27 17.68 -31.81
N VAL A 497 -21.26 17.11 -31.16
CA VAL A 497 -20.00 16.69 -31.76
C VAL A 497 -19.94 15.17 -31.77
N GLN A 498 -19.53 14.57 -32.88
CA GLN A 498 -19.34 13.12 -32.97
C GLN A 498 -18.04 12.70 -32.28
N VAL A 499 -18.13 11.74 -31.35
CA VAL A 499 -16.99 11.18 -30.61
C VAL A 499 -17.17 9.68 -30.38
N SER A 500 -16.08 8.93 -30.29
CA SER A 500 -16.14 7.45 -30.24
C SER A 500 -16.67 6.87 -28.94
N ASP A 501 -16.56 7.62 -27.84
CA ASP A 501 -16.91 7.17 -26.49
C ASP A 501 -17.02 8.35 -25.51
N TYR A 502 -17.47 8.03 -24.29
CA TYR A 502 -17.56 8.96 -23.17
C TYR A 502 -16.24 9.69 -22.88
N ALA A 503 -15.10 8.99 -22.92
CA ALA A 503 -13.80 9.58 -22.62
C ALA A 503 -13.41 10.62 -23.68
N SER A 504 -13.76 10.38 -24.93
CA SER A 504 -13.58 11.32 -26.04
C SER A 504 -14.49 12.54 -25.90
N CYS A 505 -15.70 12.37 -25.37
CA CYS A 505 -16.57 13.51 -25.02
C CYS A 505 -15.99 14.36 -23.88
N CYS A 506 -15.43 13.71 -22.87
CA CYS A 506 -14.72 14.34 -21.76
C CYS A 506 -13.52 15.17 -22.22
N VAL A 507 -12.69 14.61 -23.12
CA VAL A 507 -11.58 15.33 -23.77
C VAL A 507 -12.12 16.56 -24.53
N LYS A 508 -13.22 16.38 -25.28
CA LYS A 508 -13.83 17.47 -26.04
C LYS A 508 -14.29 18.59 -25.12
N CYS A 509 -14.86 18.26 -23.97
CA CYS A 509 -15.19 19.24 -22.96
C CYS A 509 -13.95 19.97 -22.44
N GLN A 510 -12.94 19.25 -21.94
CA GLN A 510 -11.73 19.87 -21.38
C GLN A 510 -10.95 20.77 -22.35
N THR A 511 -11.10 20.52 -23.65
CA THR A 511 -10.47 21.32 -24.71
C THR A 511 -11.36 22.44 -25.24
N THR A 512 -12.64 22.47 -24.85
CA THR A 512 -13.58 23.54 -25.19
C THR A 512 -13.55 24.58 -24.08
N SER A 513 -13.08 25.79 -24.41
CA SER A 513 -13.01 26.91 -23.45
C SER A 513 -14.38 27.18 -22.81
N GLY A 514 -14.42 27.25 -21.47
CA GLY A 514 -15.66 27.46 -20.71
C GLY A 514 -16.47 26.19 -20.43
N CYS A 515 -15.98 25.00 -20.80
CA CYS A 515 -16.66 23.74 -20.51
C CYS A 515 -16.40 23.24 -19.09
N ASN A 516 -17.48 23.09 -18.32
CA ASN A 516 -17.45 22.60 -16.94
C ASN A 516 -18.32 21.33 -16.76
N ALA A 517 -19.04 20.92 -17.80
CA ALA A 517 -19.83 19.69 -17.83
C ALA A 517 -19.96 19.19 -19.28
N PHE A 518 -20.38 17.94 -19.48
CA PHE A 518 -20.74 17.44 -20.81
C PHE A 518 -21.77 16.32 -20.70
N VAL A 519 -22.40 16.02 -21.83
CA VAL A 519 -23.29 14.87 -22.00
C VAL A 519 -22.83 14.09 -23.23
N TYR A 520 -22.80 12.77 -23.15
CA TYR A 520 -22.49 11.86 -24.24
C TYR A 520 -23.63 10.87 -24.47
N SER A 521 -23.93 10.55 -25.73
CA SER A 521 -24.91 9.55 -26.15
C SER A 521 -24.21 8.32 -26.72
N PRO A 522 -24.18 7.19 -26.00
CA PRO A 522 -23.58 5.96 -26.50
C PRO A 522 -24.19 5.44 -27.82
N SER A 523 -25.51 5.57 -28.01
CA SER A 523 -26.18 5.05 -29.20
C SER A 523 -25.94 5.89 -30.46
N THR A 524 -25.74 7.20 -30.31
CA THR A 524 -25.57 8.13 -31.44
C THR A 524 -24.16 8.70 -31.56
N ASN A 525 -23.25 8.36 -30.64
CA ASN A 525 -21.89 8.90 -30.54
C ASN A 525 -21.84 10.44 -30.44
N GLU A 526 -22.92 11.05 -29.97
CA GLU A 526 -23.02 12.49 -29.84
C GLU A 526 -22.52 12.98 -28.49
N CYS A 527 -21.72 14.04 -28.52
CA CYS A 527 -21.18 14.74 -27.37
C CYS A 527 -21.65 16.18 -27.36
N TRP A 528 -22.12 16.63 -26.20
CA TRP A 528 -22.52 18.00 -25.94
C TRP A 528 -21.70 18.57 -24.79
N PRO A 529 -20.60 19.30 -25.07
CA PRO A 529 -19.88 20.10 -24.10
C PRO A 529 -20.77 21.21 -23.52
N LYS A 530 -20.65 21.50 -22.23
CA LYS A 530 -21.56 22.39 -21.49
C LYS A 530 -20.86 23.36 -20.55
N THR A 531 -21.42 24.55 -20.41
CA THR A 531 -20.91 25.61 -19.52
C THR A 531 -21.12 25.32 -18.03
N SER A 532 -22.17 24.59 -17.66
CA SER A 532 -22.51 24.29 -16.27
C SER A 532 -23.47 23.10 -16.16
N ILE A 533 -23.74 22.64 -14.93
CA ILE A 533 -24.77 21.64 -14.64
C ILE A 533 -26.18 22.23 -14.44
N GLY A 534 -26.34 23.56 -14.51
CA GLY A 534 -27.60 24.25 -14.24
C GLY A 534 -28.20 23.89 -12.87
N ASP A 535 -29.53 23.75 -12.81
CA ASP A 535 -30.30 23.38 -11.62
C ASP A 535 -30.21 21.88 -11.26
N GLY A 536 -29.29 21.14 -11.86
CA GLY A 536 -29.17 19.69 -11.74
C GLY A 536 -29.95 18.98 -12.84
N GLY A 537 -29.26 18.09 -13.54
CA GLY A 537 -29.82 17.33 -14.67
C GLY A 537 -30.98 16.39 -14.30
N PHE A 538 -31.39 15.54 -15.23
CA PHE A 538 -32.45 14.55 -15.03
C PHE A 538 -32.08 13.19 -15.61
N SER A 539 -32.73 12.12 -15.13
CA SER A 539 -32.47 10.79 -15.64
C SER A 539 -32.99 10.64 -17.07
N ARG A 540 -32.14 10.13 -17.95
CA ARG A 540 -32.45 9.86 -19.35
C ARG A 540 -31.57 8.73 -19.83
N SER A 541 -32.20 7.62 -20.22
CA SER A 541 -31.48 6.48 -20.80
C SER A 541 -30.64 6.90 -22.00
N ASP A 542 -29.51 6.23 -22.21
CA ASP A 542 -28.60 6.53 -23.33
C ASP A 542 -27.95 7.92 -23.22
N ARG A 543 -27.74 8.40 -21.98
CA ARG A 543 -26.98 9.62 -21.71
C ARG A 543 -25.97 9.37 -20.62
N ILE A 544 -24.73 9.74 -20.86
CA ILE A 544 -23.66 9.72 -19.88
C ILE A 544 -23.17 11.14 -19.68
N SER A 545 -23.37 11.68 -18.48
CA SER A 545 -22.88 13.01 -18.12
C SER A 545 -21.53 12.95 -17.42
N GLY A 546 -20.70 13.97 -17.64
CA GLY A 546 -19.53 14.25 -16.82
C GLY A 546 -19.57 15.69 -16.32
N PHE A 547 -19.33 15.95 -15.04
CA PHE A 547 -19.26 17.32 -14.50
C PHE A 547 -18.26 17.48 -13.37
N ASP A 548 -17.60 18.63 -13.27
CA ASP A 548 -16.65 18.92 -12.19
C ASP A 548 -17.40 19.11 -10.85
N GLY A 549 -17.14 18.24 -9.88
CA GLY A 549 -17.81 18.21 -8.58
C GLY A 549 -17.17 19.07 -7.49
N GLY A 550 -16.04 19.74 -7.76
CA GLY A 550 -15.06 20.09 -6.73
C GLY A 550 -14.91 21.55 -6.28
N ILE A 551 -15.70 22.52 -6.72
CA ILE A 551 -15.36 23.94 -6.44
C ILE A 551 -15.67 24.34 -4.97
N VAL A 552 -14.69 24.30 -4.07
CA VAL A 552 -14.75 25.11 -2.83
C VAL A 552 -14.92 26.58 -3.25
N GLY A 553 -15.89 27.28 -2.68
CA GLY A 553 -16.32 28.60 -3.16
C GLY A 553 -17.51 28.59 -4.14
N ALA A 554 -18.04 27.41 -4.51
CA ALA A 554 -19.32 27.33 -5.22
C ALA A 554 -20.42 27.97 -4.37
N THR A 555 -21.25 28.80 -5.01
CA THR A 555 -22.36 29.45 -4.34
C THR A 555 -23.67 28.71 -4.59
N TRP A 556 -24.52 28.63 -3.58
CA TRP A 556 -25.88 28.13 -3.70
C TRP A 556 -26.80 29.09 -2.95
N LYS A 557 -27.95 29.42 -3.56
CA LYS A 557 -28.91 30.33 -2.95
C LYS A 557 -29.96 29.51 -2.22
N GLU A 558 -30.04 29.66 -0.90
CA GLU A 558 -31.09 29.04 -0.10
C GLU A 558 -32.42 29.77 -0.28
N HIS A 559 -33.53 29.04 -0.21
CA HIS A 559 -34.87 29.55 -0.53
C HIS A 559 -35.96 28.91 0.34
N TRP A 560 -36.06 29.29 1.61
CA TRP A 560 -37.14 28.83 2.49
C TRP A 560 -37.73 29.98 3.33
N PHE A 561 -39.06 30.14 3.34
CA PHE A 561 -39.75 31.32 3.89
C PHE A 561 -39.08 32.66 3.51
N GLU A 562 -38.67 33.47 4.49
CA GLU A 562 -37.97 34.74 4.30
C GLU A 562 -36.44 34.57 4.11
N HIS A 563 -35.91 33.34 4.19
CA HIS A 563 -34.51 33.03 3.97
C HIS A 563 -34.19 32.98 2.48
N ASN A 564 -33.41 33.96 2.04
CA ASN A 564 -32.93 34.12 0.67
C ASN A 564 -31.46 34.55 0.69
N GLN A 565 -30.56 33.70 1.19
CA GLN A 565 -29.14 34.00 1.32
C GLN A 565 -28.31 33.27 0.27
N LEU A 566 -27.24 33.94 -0.17
CA LEU A 566 -26.22 33.30 -0.99
C LEU A 566 -25.24 32.60 -0.05
N LEU A 567 -25.26 31.28 -0.05
CA LEU A 567 -24.33 30.46 0.70
C LEU A 567 -23.09 30.20 -0.14
N THR A 568 -21.94 30.15 0.52
CA THR A 568 -20.66 29.79 -0.11
C THR A 568 -20.18 28.49 0.51
N ARG A 569 -19.88 27.49 -0.31
CA ARG A 569 -19.38 26.20 0.16
C ARG A 569 -17.98 26.37 0.74
N VAL A 570 -17.85 26.07 2.03
CA VAL A 570 -16.58 26.14 2.78
C VAL A 570 -15.82 24.82 2.83
N TYR A 571 -16.51 23.69 2.63
CA TYR A 571 -15.92 22.36 2.70
C TYR A 571 -16.71 21.36 1.83
N TYR A 572 -15.99 20.37 1.29
CA TYR A 572 -16.55 19.24 0.54
C TYR A 572 -15.60 18.04 0.70
N GLY A 573 -16.11 16.92 1.16
CA GLY A 573 -15.31 15.73 1.45
C GLY A 573 -16.14 14.58 2.00
N SER A 574 -15.50 13.44 2.19
CA SER A 574 -16.08 12.22 2.79
C SER A 574 -15.45 11.87 4.14
N ASP A 575 -14.66 12.77 4.69
CA ASP A 575 -13.83 12.64 5.90
C ASP A 575 -14.45 13.38 7.11
N LEU A 576 -15.73 13.74 7.03
CA LEU A 576 -16.47 14.45 8.08
C LEU A 576 -17.40 13.50 8.85
N ALA A 577 -17.53 13.66 10.17
CA ALA A 577 -18.42 12.84 11.00
C ALA A 577 -19.88 12.82 10.51
N LEU A 578 -20.36 13.93 9.94
CA LEU A 578 -21.71 14.02 9.34
C LEU A 578 -21.87 13.13 8.10
N TYR A 579 -20.79 12.86 7.37
CA TYR A 579 -20.80 11.95 6.24
C TYR A 579 -20.99 10.50 6.69
N ASP A 580 -20.32 10.08 7.77
CA ASP A 580 -20.51 8.75 8.35
C ASP A 580 -21.91 8.59 8.96
N ALA A 581 -22.40 9.63 9.66
CA ALA A 581 -23.78 9.70 10.13
C ALA A 581 -24.78 9.51 8.99
N TRP A 582 -24.66 10.29 7.93
CA TRP A 582 -25.54 10.21 6.76
C TRP A 582 -25.46 8.87 6.03
N ARG A 583 -24.26 8.29 5.92
CA ARG A 583 -24.06 6.95 5.35
C ARG A 583 -24.79 5.89 6.17
N SER A 584 -24.72 5.96 7.50
CA SER A 584 -25.43 5.07 8.41
C SER A 584 -26.95 5.20 8.24
N VAL A 585 -27.45 6.42 8.13
CA VAL A 585 -28.87 6.70 7.89
C VAL A 585 -29.35 6.09 6.59
N LYS A 586 -28.63 6.30 5.49
CA LYS A 586 -29.00 5.69 4.20
C LYS A 586 -28.98 4.17 4.23
N ARG A 587 -28.06 3.57 4.99
CA ARG A 587 -27.97 2.12 5.17
C ARG A 587 -29.15 1.56 5.95
N ASN A 588 -29.58 2.24 7.01
CA ASN A 588 -30.58 1.73 7.94
C ASN A 588 -32.03 2.13 7.55
N TYR A 589 -32.22 3.30 6.96
CA TYR A 589 -33.53 3.88 6.65
C TYR A 589 -33.82 4.00 5.14
N GLY A 590 -32.85 3.66 4.28
CA GLY A 590 -33.02 3.62 2.83
C GLY A 590 -32.53 4.86 2.09
N SER A 591 -32.88 4.96 0.80
CA SER A 591 -32.46 6.08 -0.05
C SER A 591 -33.39 7.28 0.12
N PHE A 592 -32.81 8.43 0.45
CA PHE A 592 -33.49 9.73 0.48
C PHE A 592 -33.31 10.44 -0.86
N GLY A 593 -33.57 9.75 -1.96
CA GLY A 593 -33.37 10.25 -3.32
C GLY A 593 -32.01 9.89 -3.95
N PRO A 594 -31.82 10.26 -5.24
CA PRO A 594 -30.65 9.94 -6.06
C PRO A 594 -29.40 10.76 -5.72
N ASP A 595 -29.53 11.84 -4.95
CA ASP A 595 -28.37 12.56 -4.43
C ASP A 595 -27.92 11.90 -3.13
N GLU A 596 -26.78 11.21 -3.19
CA GLU A 596 -26.20 10.52 -2.05
C GLU A 596 -25.66 11.44 -0.96
N ARG A 597 -25.62 12.75 -1.20
CA ARG A 597 -24.97 13.73 -0.31
C ARG A 597 -25.94 14.29 0.72
N LEU A 598 -25.38 14.63 1.87
CA LEU A 598 -25.98 15.53 2.85
C LEU A 598 -25.39 16.93 2.64
N TYR A 599 -26.24 17.94 2.56
CA TYR A 599 -25.83 19.34 2.54
C TYR A 599 -26.01 19.90 3.96
N ALA A 600 -24.98 20.52 4.51
CA ALA A 600 -25.03 21.07 5.85
C ALA A 600 -24.80 22.59 5.82
N ILE A 601 -25.73 23.32 6.41
CA ILE A 601 -25.74 24.79 6.48
C ILE A 601 -25.71 25.17 7.95
N PHE A 602 -24.73 26.00 8.31
CA PHE A 602 -24.49 26.43 9.67
C PHE A 602 -24.55 27.95 9.72
N HIS A 603 -25.62 28.49 10.29
CA HIS A 603 -25.78 29.92 10.50
C HIS A 603 -25.20 30.34 11.86
N THR A 604 -24.61 31.54 11.93
CA THR A 604 -24.13 32.13 13.19
C THR A 604 -24.86 33.43 13.47
N GLY A 605 -25.55 33.52 14.63
CA GLY A 605 -26.05 34.79 15.18
C GLY A 605 -27.18 35.50 14.43
N LYS A 606 -27.77 34.88 13.39
CA LYS A 606 -28.82 35.50 12.56
C LYS A 606 -30.17 34.78 12.62
N TYR A 607 -30.16 33.46 12.67
CA TYR A 607 -31.35 32.62 12.70
C TYR A 607 -31.18 31.57 13.81
N GLY A 608 -32.24 31.28 14.56
CA GLY A 608 -32.22 30.29 15.64
C GLY A 608 -33.11 29.09 15.30
N GLY A 609 -32.68 27.89 15.68
CA GLY A 609 -33.39 26.64 15.39
C GLY A 609 -32.88 25.94 14.11
N GLY A 610 -33.55 24.86 13.70
CA GLY A 610 -33.26 24.10 12.49
C GLY A 610 -34.42 24.12 11.49
N HIS A 611 -34.10 24.11 10.20
CA HIS A 611 -35.06 23.94 9.12
C HIS A 611 -34.56 22.91 8.09
N PRO A 612 -34.57 21.63 8.46
CA PRO A 612 -34.10 20.56 7.61
C PRO A 612 -34.99 20.43 6.37
N SER A 613 -34.47 19.77 5.35
CA SER A 613 -35.20 19.50 4.12
C SER A 613 -34.79 18.14 3.56
N TYR A 614 -35.76 17.43 3.01
CA TYR A 614 -35.58 16.13 2.41
C TYR A 614 -35.72 16.24 0.88
N TYR A 615 -35.18 15.27 0.16
CA TYR A 615 -35.10 15.30 -1.31
C TYR A 615 -36.41 15.61 -2.05
N HIS A 616 -37.58 15.27 -1.49
CA HIS A 616 -38.86 15.56 -2.15
C HIS A 616 -39.42 16.97 -1.84
N SER A 617 -38.75 17.74 -0.99
CA SER A 617 -39.14 19.09 -0.63
C SER A 617 -38.46 20.13 -1.53
N ALA A 618 -39.26 21.06 -2.03
CA ALA A 618 -38.76 22.20 -2.80
C ALA A 618 -38.06 23.26 -1.93
N SER A 619 -38.22 23.22 -0.60
CA SER A 619 -37.71 24.27 0.30
C SER A 619 -36.20 24.47 0.21
N HIS A 620 -35.45 23.45 -0.18
CA HIS A 620 -34.00 23.52 -0.39
C HIS A 620 -33.59 22.96 -1.76
N GLY A 621 -34.47 23.10 -2.75
CA GLY A 621 -34.18 22.68 -4.12
C GLY A 621 -34.02 21.18 -4.28
N PHE A 622 -34.87 20.38 -3.61
CA PHE A 622 -34.90 18.92 -3.71
C PHE A 622 -33.58 18.26 -3.28
N LYS A 623 -33.03 18.72 -2.15
CA LYS A 623 -31.80 18.21 -1.55
C LYS A 623 -32.04 17.77 -0.11
N ASN A 624 -31.27 16.79 0.34
CA ASN A 624 -31.20 16.44 1.76
C ASN A 624 -30.32 17.45 2.46
N VAL A 625 -30.92 18.37 3.20
CA VAL A 625 -30.25 19.50 3.83
C VAL A 625 -30.52 19.50 5.32
N ILE A 626 -29.46 19.60 6.12
CA ILE A 626 -29.57 20.10 7.50
C ILE A 626 -29.23 21.58 7.48
N ASP A 627 -30.20 22.41 7.81
CA ASP A 627 -30.03 23.85 7.93
C ASP A 627 -30.29 24.26 9.36
N GLN A 628 -29.28 24.83 10.02
CA GLN A 628 -29.34 25.08 11.44
C GLN A 628 -28.62 26.35 11.85
N GLY A 629 -29.19 27.01 12.85
CA GLY A 629 -28.65 28.18 13.51
C GLY A 629 -28.54 27.98 15.01
N ALA A 630 -27.31 27.80 15.48
CA ALA A 630 -26.94 27.85 16.89
C ALA A 630 -25.95 29.00 17.13
N GLY A 631 -25.71 29.35 18.40
CA GLY A 631 -24.61 30.23 18.79
C GLY A 631 -23.25 29.70 18.31
N PRO A 632 -22.13 30.39 18.56
CA PRO A 632 -20.85 30.09 17.92
C PRO A 632 -20.51 28.59 17.92
N TRP A 633 -20.38 28.00 16.72
CA TRP A 633 -20.15 26.56 16.47
C TRP A 633 -18.81 26.00 16.99
N PHE A 634 -18.14 26.73 17.87
CA PHE A 634 -16.83 26.44 18.45
C PHE A 634 -16.86 26.34 19.98
N GLU A 635 -18.02 26.55 20.63
CA GLU A 635 -18.18 26.47 22.08
C GLU A 635 -19.37 25.54 22.43
N ASP A 636 -19.13 24.57 23.32
CA ASP A 636 -20.04 23.56 23.90
C ASP A 636 -20.40 22.27 23.11
N LEU A 637 -20.37 21.16 23.87
CA LEU A 637 -20.78 19.80 23.47
C LEU A 637 -22.26 19.73 23.00
N GLY A 638 -23.12 20.62 23.49
CA GLY A 638 -24.53 20.69 23.08
C GLY A 638 -24.73 21.09 21.61
N SER A 639 -23.72 21.67 20.97
CA SER A 639 -23.76 22.08 19.56
C SER A 639 -23.53 20.93 18.57
N MET A 640 -22.97 19.80 19.02
CA MET A 640 -22.64 18.65 18.17
C MET A 640 -23.84 17.73 17.90
N ASP A 641 -24.82 17.70 18.81
CA ASP A 641 -26.01 16.86 18.66
C ASP A 641 -27.06 17.49 17.75
N ILE A 642 -27.03 18.81 17.57
CA ILE A 642 -27.94 19.56 16.69
C ILE A 642 -27.86 19.04 15.23
N PRO A 643 -26.68 18.91 14.58
CA PRO A 643 -26.59 18.30 13.25
C PRO A 643 -27.23 16.91 13.16
N THR A 644 -26.99 16.06 14.16
CA THR A 644 -27.55 14.70 14.20
C THR A 644 -29.07 14.73 14.37
N HIS A 645 -29.56 15.65 15.19
CA HIS A 645 -30.98 15.93 15.39
C HIS A 645 -31.64 16.40 14.08
N GLU A 646 -31.00 17.27 13.31
CA GLU A 646 -31.51 17.73 12.02
C GLU A 646 -31.49 16.63 10.94
N ILE A 647 -30.55 15.68 11.02
CA ILE A 647 -30.55 14.50 10.13
C ILE A 647 -31.78 13.62 10.42
N PHE A 648 -32.19 13.47 11.68
CA PHE A 648 -33.40 12.72 12.04
C PHE A 648 -34.64 13.29 11.35
N HIS A 649 -34.80 14.61 11.36
CA HIS A 649 -35.92 15.28 10.72
C HIS A 649 -36.01 14.99 9.21
N ILE A 650 -34.89 14.79 8.52
CA ILE A 650 -34.91 14.37 7.11
C ILE A 650 -35.55 12.99 6.97
N VAL A 651 -35.18 12.04 7.84
CA VAL A 651 -35.74 10.68 7.86
C VAL A 651 -37.24 10.72 8.15
N GLU A 652 -37.60 11.52 9.13
CA GLU A 652 -38.94 11.60 9.68
C GLU A 652 -39.91 12.31 8.71
N MET A 653 -39.52 13.45 8.14
CA MET A 653 -40.29 14.16 7.12
C MET A 653 -40.40 13.38 5.81
N ALA A 654 -39.35 12.65 5.39
CA ALA A 654 -39.43 11.79 4.21
C ALA A 654 -40.39 10.60 4.41
N SER A 655 -40.60 10.20 5.67
CA SER A 655 -41.52 9.14 6.06
C SER A 655 -42.91 9.67 6.44
N PHE A 656 -43.14 10.99 6.34
CA PHE A 656 -44.38 11.63 6.73
C PHE A 656 -45.58 11.03 5.99
N ASN A 657 -46.60 10.63 6.75
CA ASN A 657 -47.83 10.01 6.25
C ASN A 657 -47.66 8.61 5.61
N THR A 658 -46.49 7.99 5.74
CA THR A 658 -46.30 6.55 5.50
C THR A 658 -46.39 5.79 6.83
N GLN A 659 -46.84 4.53 6.76
CA GLN A 659 -47.32 3.71 7.90
C GLN A 659 -46.57 3.93 9.23
N GLU A 660 -47.30 4.36 10.27
CA GLU A 660 -46.89 4.29 11.69
C GLU A 660 -45.59 5.06 12.07
N SER A 661 -45.29 6.21 11.47
CA SER A 661 -44.19 7.08 11.96
C SER A 661 -44.39 7.43 13.45
N PRO A 662 -43.44 7.10 14.34
CA PRO A 662 -43.57 7.34 15.78
C PRO A 662 -43.33 8.81 16.19
N GLY A 663 -42.81 9.65 15.27
CA GLY A 663 -42.51 11.08 15.43
C GLY A 663 -43.74 11.97 15.22
N PHE A 664 -44.17 12.16 13.96
CA PHE A 664 -45.41 12.84 13.58
C PHE A 664 -46.49 11.88 13.08
N GLY A 665 -47.53 11.69 13.90
CA GLY A 665 -48.79 11.08 13.50
C GLY A 665 -49.96 11.97 13.90
N ASN A 666 -51.02 12.04 13.09
CA ASN A 666 -52.27 12.67 13.50
C ASN A 666 -52.77 11.96 14.78
N PRO A 667 -53.22 12.67 15.83
CA PRO A 667 -53.68 12.04 17.06
C PRO A 667 -54.68 10.91 16.76
N PRO A 668 -54.51 9.70 17.31
CA PRO A 668 -53.77 9.39 18.53
C PRO A 668 -52.38 8.74 18.36
N ASN A 669 -51.78 8.74 17.16
CA ASN A 669 -50.70 7.80 16.82
C ASN A 669 -49.25 8.31 16.91
N GLY A 670 -48.99 9.56 17.36
CA GLY A 670 -47.64 10.02 17.67
C GLY A 670 -47.24 9.62 19.10
N ILE A 671 -46.42 8.58 19.26
CA ILE A 671 -46.16 7.97 20.59
C ILE A 671 -45.13 8.78 21.39
N TRP A 672 -44.08 9.28 20.74
CA TRP A 672 -42.94 9.88 21.43
C TRP A 672 -42.81 11.39 21.23
N GLY A 673 -43.41 11.92 20.16
CA GLY A 673 -43.23 13.31 19.73
C GLY A 673 -41.84 13.55 19.12
N ASP A 674 -41.75 14.64 18.38
CA ASP A 674 -40.59 15.06 17.60
C ASP A 674 -39.25 14.95 18.36
N SER A 675 -39.06 15.80 19.38
CA SER A 675 -37.76 15.93 20.06
C SER A 675 -37.30 14.66 20.79
N LYS A 676 -38.23 13.80 21.22
CA LYS A 676 -37.87 12.57 21.95
C LYS A 676 -37.49 11.42 21.02
N MET A 677 -38.05 11.40 19.80
CA MET A 677 -37.66 10.43 18.79
C MET A 677 -36.29 10.76 18.20
N ALA A 678 -35.96 12.05 18.04
CA ALA A 678 -34.64 12.51 17.62
C ALA A 678 -33.52 12.04 18.57
N GLU A 679 -33.77 12.02 19.88
CA GLU A 679 -32.82 11.53 20.89
C GLU A 679 -32.57 10.01 20.79
N ILE A 680 -33.63 9.23 20.53
CA ILE A 680 -33.53 7.77 20.31
C ILE A 680 -32.75 7.49 19.03
N PHE A 681 -33.04 8.24 17.97
CA PHE A 681 -32.30 8.16 16.71
C PHE A 681 -30.81 8.50 16.89
N GLY A 682 -30.50 9.55 17.66
CA GLY A 682 -29.13 9.92 18.00
C GLY A 682 -28.42 8.80 18.75
N TYR A 683 -29.10 8.16 19.71
CA TYR A 683 -28.58 6.99 20.42
C TYR A 683 -28.24 5.83 19.48
N ASP A 684 -29.16 5.45 18.58
CA ASP A 684 -28.96 4.36 17.63
C ASP A 684 -27.79 4.66 16.68
N LEU A 685 -27.70 5.89 16.20
CA LEU A 685 -26.63 6.34 15.33
C LEU A 685 -25.26 6.27 16.03
N TYR A 686 -25.16 6.72 17.28
CA TYR A 686 -23.93 6.71 18.06
C TYR A 686 -23.52 5.32 18.55
N LYS A 687 -24.48 4.40 18.72
CA LYS A 687 -24.20 3.00 19.07
C LYS A 687 -24.01 2.09 17.87
N GLY A 688 -24.34 2.55 16.67
CA GLY A 688 -24.24 1.78 15.43
C GLY A 688 -25.19 0.58 15.42
N LEU A 689 -26.37 0.73 16.05
CA LEU A 689 -27.38 -0.32 16.16
C LEU A 689 -28.14 -0.58 14.86
#